data_AF-A0A8T0FKA1-F1
#
_entry.id   AF-A0A8T0FKA1-F1
#
_cell.length_a   1.000
_cell.length_b   1.000
_cell.length_c   1.000
_cell.angle_alpha   90.00
_cell.angle_beta   90.00
_cell.angle_gamma   90.00
#
_symmetry.space_group_name_H-M   'P 1'
#
loop_
_entity.id
_entity.type
_entity.pdbx_description
1 polymer ?
#
loop_
_entity_poly.entity_id
_entity_poly.type
_entity_poly.pdbx_seq_one_letter_code
_entity_poly.pdbx_strand_id
1 'polypeptide(L)'
;MAKKRYAVIGAGPMGIGSIKCLKEEGMEPVCFEKTSHIGGLWRYHDDDIDGLASVMKSTVINNSKEMGAMSDFPPKEDYPNYMHNKQVNDYITNYAKAFDLERHIQLNKEIIEVGMADDYEETGRLFVVAKDTITGIETREIFDGVMVCIGHHVYPNWPSFPGMEKFKGKIIHTHSLKKINPFDDQVVVVVGVGNSGMDAAVEISTVAKQVYLSTRRGAWVLPRVGPWGFPIDIQLQRRFLDILFKTLPYTLVCWFCEQVTNQRFDHKLYNLKPKHRIWSQHATISDSLPIKLLSGTVAVRKNIKGFVENGVIFDGEEKVTECDSVVFATGYKIKFPFLHDSLTTVKNNHVHLYKYIFPPHLKHPTLAICGLVQVVGAGFPTGEAQARFAVLAMNGKVSLPSREEMEADIQKKKIENAKRYSHSERHTIQADYIPYLDEIYSLIGAKPNFFKMLFTDPVLFWTLFFGPSLPYQYRLQGPHPWPGARQAILDWKKRIVKPLRGDYEYYENSIKVHFVSVKNMASKRKILVIGGGFSGLCSIKCLKEEGYDPVCYEKTSNFGGTWYYREETPMGIPSIMPTTIINHSKEMGALSNYVPDKNYPNYLRHHELLKLMTEMAEKFDCLKHMVFNREVTQVKRSNDYEETGRWEVTVKNTETGEVTEEVFDVVWLAVGHITYPKMGHYPGMDKFRGTIMHSHSLKRVDKFQDKKVVVIGIGCSGLDAAVEISNVASQVYLSTRNGAWILPRIGSYGLPFDYTVLRRYVSIIRSLVGYKALSWYLETCQINKKFSHFLYNLRPHYPALAKDPSINDIIQLKLLSGSVVLRKDIKCFTEKGVIFENETHVTEIDAVIMATGYQWQFPFLEKGTLAVENNVIHLYKCIFPPQLKHATLAILGFILPFGPGFPLGEMQCRYAAQVISGKCKLPTKEKMIEDIQNRHERNLQRYAPSDKMSIRVDYIEYMDEIATEMRCKPNIWKILVTDPKLFWALIFGPSLPYQYRLEGPHKWEGAREAILTAPERVRFPLSRGQITSTKKSLITKSYFKYFAIILLMAFWLTQAETSLKFIFCALKLNSQ
;
A
#
# COMPACT_ATOMS: atom_id res chain seq x y z
N MET A 1 -35.66 -49.80 1.35
CA MET A 1 -34.63 -50.12 0.35
C MET A 1 -33.26 -49.91 0.99
N ALA A 2 -32.22 -50.62 0.54
CA ALA A 2 -30.85 -50.29 0.93
C ALA A 2 -30.46 -48.89 0.42
N LYS A 3 -29.55 -48.22 1.12
CA LYS A 3 -29.08 -46.88 0.76
C LYS A 3 -27.97 -47.01 -0.29
N LYS A 4 -28.09 -46.29 -1.41
CA LYS A 4 -27.09 -46.36 -2.48
C LYS A 4 -25.74 -45.81 -2.01
N ARG A 5 -24.66 -46.56 -2.25
CA ARG A 5 -23.28 -46.29 -1.78
C ARG A 5 -22.45 -45.67 -2.89
N TYR A 6 -21.76 -44.57 -2.61
CA TYR A 6 -20.96 -43.83 -3.59
C TYR A 6 -19.54 -43.61 -3.09
N ALA A 7 -18.55 -43.99 -3.89
CA ALA A 7 -17.14 -43.79 -3.57
C ALA A 7 -16.68 -42.36 -3.89
N VAL A 8 -15.87 -41.75 -3.02
CA VAL A 8 -15.25 -40.43 -3.24
C VAL A 8 -13.73 -40.56 -3.09
N ILE A 9 -12.97 -40.28 -4.15
CA ILE A 9 -11.53 -40.56 -4.18
C ILE A 9 -10.73 -39.28 -3.89
N GLY A 10 -10.14 -39.21 -2.70
CA GLY A 10 -9.34 -38.11 -2.16
C GLY A 10 -10.15 -37.11 -1.31
N ALA A 11 -9.76 -36.91 -0.05
CA ALA A 11 -10.39 -35.99 0.90
C ALA A 11 -9.81 -34.57 0.83
N GLY A 12 -9.46 -34.12 -0.38
CA GLY A 12 -9.21 -32.71 -0.68
C GLY A 12 -10.51 -31.88 -0.66
N PRO A 13 -10.43 -30.55 -0.85
CA PRO A 13 -11.60 -29.67 -0.82
C PRO A 13 -12.72 -30.06 -1.81
N MET A 14 -12.36 -30.71 -2.91
CA MET A 14 -13.32 -31.25 -3.89
C MET A 14 -14.09 -32.44 -3.32
N GLY A 15 -13.38 -33.43 -2.75
CA GLY A 15 -14.00 -34.64 -2.19
C GLY A 15 -14.83 -34.34 -0.94
N ILE A 16 -14.35 -33.45 -0.08
CA ILE A 16 -15.12 -32.93 1.06
C ILE A 16 -16.44 -32.28 0.59
N GLY A 17 -16.43 -31.53 -0.52
CA GLY A 17 -17.66 -31.03 -1.16
C GLY A 17 -18.55 -32.14 -1.71
N SER A 18 -17.98 -33.15 -2.38
CA SER A 18 -18.71 -34.30 -2.93
C SER A 18 -19.40 -35.15 -1.85
N ILE A 19 -18.73 -35.46 -0.74
CA ILE A 19 -19.32 -36.18 0.41
C ILE A 19 -20.57 -35.43 0.91
N LYS A 20 -20.48 -34.09 1.04
CA LYS A 20 -21.64 -33.29 1.42
C LYS A 20 -22.76 -33.34 0.38
N CYS A 21 -22.45 -33.18 -0.91
CA CYS A 21 -23.47 -33.21 -1.96
C CYS A 21 -24.22 -34.55 -1.98
N LEU A 22 -23.51 -35.67 -1.84
CA LEU A 22 -24.08 -37.01 -1.67
C LEU A 22 -24.99 -37.09 -0.43
N LYS A 23 -24.54 -36.54 0.71
CA LYS A 23 -25.30 -36.51 1.96
C LYS A 23 -26.57 -35.64 1.88
N GLU A 24 -26.50 -34.47 1.23
CA GLU A 24 -27.64 -33.58 0.96
C GLU A 24 -28.71 -34.28 0.10
N GLU A 25 -28.28 -35.10 -0.87
CA GLU A 25 -29.16 -35.88 -1.74
C GLU A 25 -29.63 -37.21 -1.16
N GLY A 26 -29.31 -37.49 0.12
CA GLY A 26 -29.78 -38.68 0.83
C GLY A 26 -29.01 -39.97 0.50
N MET A 27 -27.86 -39.88 -0.16
CA MET A 27 -27.00 -41.00 -0.53
C MET A 27 -26.04 -41.41 0.61
N GLU A 28 -25.30 -42.49 0.42
CA GLU A 28 -24.26 -42.96 1.36
C GLU A 28 -22.85 -42.74 0.77
N PRO A 29 -22.15 -41.66 1.12
CA PRO A 29 -20.77 -41.46 0.70
C PRO A 29 -19.80 -42.33 1.51
N VAL A 30 -18.83 -42.92 0.81
CA VAL A 30 -17.62 -43.56 1.37
C VAL A 30 -16.41 -42.94 0.67
N CYS A 31 -15.58 -42.22 1.41
CA CYS A 31 -14.41 -41.54 0.88
C CYS A 31 -13.13 -42.28 1.25
N PHE A 32 -12.21 -42.37 0.30
CA PHE A 32 -10.88 -42.96 0.48
C PHE A 32 -9.81 -41.88 0.33
N GLU A 33 -8.96 -41.74 1.33
CA GLU A 33 -7.88 -40.75 1.38
C GLU A 33 -6.54 -41.44 1.64
N LYS A 34 -5.58 -41.26 0.72
CA LYS A 34 -4.27 -41.94 0.75
C LYS A 34 -3.48 -41.63 2.01
N THR A 35 -3.61 -40.42 2.54
CA THR A 35 -2.86 -39.96 3.71
C THR A 35 -3.63 -40.16 5.02
N SER A 36 -2.94 -39.97 6.14
CA SER A 36 -3.52 -40.07 7.48
C SER A 36 -4.41 -38.89 7.88
N HIS A 37 -4.71 -37.96 6.97
CA HIS A 37 -5.38 -36.68 7.27
C HIS A 37 -6.15 -36.14 6.05
N ILE A 38 -7.17 -35.30 6.29
CA ILE A 38 -7.89 -34.58 5.21
C ILE A 38 -7.16 -33.31 4.75
N GLY A 39 -7.60 -32.74 3.61
CA GLY A 39 -7.21 -31.40 3.13
C GLY A 39 -6.47 -31.39 1.78
N GLY A 40 -5.83 -32.50 1.41
CA GLY A 40 -5.04 -32.61 0.17
C GLY A 40 -3.97 -31.53 0.05
N LEU A 41 -3.84 -30.92 -1.14
CA LEU A 41 -2.86 -29.88 -1.48
C LEU A 41 -2.66 -28.78 -0.42
N TRP A 42 -3.71 -28.40 0.32
CA TRP A 42 -3.65 -27.31 1.31
C TRP A 42 -3.11 -27.74 2.68
N ARG A 43 -3.01 -29.04 2.95
CA ARG A 43 -2.31 -29.58 4.13
C ARG A 43 -0.81 -29.59 3.87
N TYR A 44 -0.12 -28.55 4.34
CA TYR A 44 1.34 -28.48 4.28
C TYR A 44 2.01 -29.64 5.02
N HIS A 45 3.07 -30.18 4.42
CA HIS A 45 4.01 -31.13 5.04
C HIS A 45 5.41 -30.90 4.46
N ASP A 46 6.44 -31.27 5.22
CA ASP A 46 7.85 -31.10 4.86
C ASP A 46 8.33 -32.14 3.83
N ASP A 47 7.62 -33.26 3.70
CA ASP A 47 8.02 -34.41 2.89
C ASP A 47 7.89 -34.17 1.38
N ASP A 48 8.81 -34.73 0.61
CA ASP A 48 8.76 -34.76 -0.86
C ASP A 48 8.45 -36.17 -1.34
N ILE A 49 7.20 -36.41 -1.79
CA ILE A 49 6.65 -37.73 -2.11
C ILE A 49 5.93 -37.63 -3.45
N ASP A 50 6.33 -38.42 -4.45
CA ASP A 50 5.60 -38.46 -5.73
C ASP A 50 4.20 -39.07 -5.55
N GLY A 51 3.25 -38.61 -6.36
CA GLY A 51 1.83 -38.93 -6.16
C GLY A 51 1.17 -38.16 -5.00
N LEU A 52 1.88 -37.34 -4.23
CA LEU A 52 1.31 -36.51 -3.17
C LEU A 52 1.52 -35.00 -3.44
N ALA A 53 0.44 -34.23 -3.42
CA ALA A 53 0.47 -32.78 -3.66
C ALA A 53 0.54 -31.98 -2.34
N SER A 54 1.50 -31.05 -2.25
CA SER A 54 1.64 -30.14 -1.10
C SER A 54 2.28 -28.82 -1.53
N VAL A 55 1.86 -27.73 -0.89
CA VAL A 55 2.29 -26.35 -1.16
C VAL A 55 3.64 -25.97 -0.52
N MET A 56 4.23 -24.83 -0.91
CA MET A 56 5.36 -24.21 -0.20
C MET A 56 4.89 -23.71 1.18
N LYS A 57 5.78 -23.67 2.19
CA LYS A 57 5.42 -23.34 3.58
C LYS A 57 4.69 -22.00 3.73
N SER A 58 5.12 -21.02 2.94
CA SER A 58 4.64 -19.64 2.85
C SER A 58 3.28 -19.43 2.17
N THR A 59 2.72 -20.47 1.53
CA THR A 59 1.73 -20.27 0.45
C THR A 59 0.44 -19.62 0.94
N VAL A 60 0.12 -18.47 0.36
CA VAL A 60 -1.15 -17.75 0.51
C VAL A 60 -1.98 -17.90 -0.74
N ILE A 61 -3.26 -18.31 -0.59
CA ILE A 61 -4.19 -18.50 -1.70
C ILE A 61 -4.35 -17.22 -2.54
N ASN A 62 -4.65 -17.39 -3.84
CA ASN A 62 -4.75 -16.31 -4.82
C ASN A 62 -6.19 -15.84 -5.09
N ASN A 63 -7.18 -16.42 -4.41
CA ASN A 63 -8.59 -16.00 -4.40
C ASN A 63 -9.00 -15.54 -3.00
N SER A 64 -9.95 -14.60 -2.90
CA SER A 64 -10.40 -14.11 -1.61
C SER A 64 -11.43 -15.01 -0.93
N LYS A 65 -11.48 -14.98 0.41
CA LYS A 65 -12.27 -15.91 1.23
C LYS A 65 -13.74 -15.98 0.82
N GLU A 66 -14.37 -14.86 0.50
CA GLU A 66 -15.78 -14.81 0.09
C GLU A 66 -16.01 -15.28 -1.36
N MET A 67 -14.99 -15.17 -2.24
CA MET A 67 -15.06 -15.72 -3.61
C MET A 67 -14.71 -17.21 -3.64
N GLY A 68 -13.82 -17.66 -2.76
CA GLY A 68 -13.39 -19.06 -2.60
C GLY A 68 -14.15 -19.85 -1.55
N ALA A 69 -15.27 -19.33 -1.05
CA ALA A 69 -16.15 -20.06 -0.14
C ALA A 69 -16.89 -21.20 -0.85
N MET A 70 -17.26 -22.24 -0.10
CA MET A 70 -18.39 -23.08 -0.47
C MET A 70 -19.70 -22.29 -0.34
N SER A 71 -20.68 -22.55 -1.20
CA SER A 71 -21.86 -21.70 -1.42
C SER A 71 -22.82 -21.61 -0.24
N ASP A 72 -22.72 -22.49 0.76
CA ASP A 72 -23.52 -22.48 1.99
C ASP A 72 -22.70 -22.36 3.29
N PHE A 73 -21.39 -22.15 3.19
CA PHE A 73 -20.52 -22.03 4.36
C PHE A 73 -19.44 -20.96 4.16
N PRO A 74 -19.76 -19.68 4.46
CA PRO A 74 -18.76 -18.61 4.47
C PRO A 74 -17.58 -18.96 5.39
N PRO A 75 -16.33 -18.70 5.00
CA PRO A 75 -15.20 -18.72 5.91
C PRO A 75 -15.46 -17.80 7.11
N LYS A 76 -14.86 -18.12 8.25
CA LYS A 76 -15.08 -17.37 9.49
C LYS A 76 -14.79 -15.88 9.25
N GLU A 77 -15.59 -15.03 9.87
CA GLU A 77 -15.57 -13.59 9.62
C GLU A 77 -14.26 -12.91 10.04
N ASP A 78 -13.51 -13.50 10.96
CA ASP A 78 -12.15 -13.13 11.40
C ASP A 78 -11.03 -13.62 10.47
N TYR A 79 -11.25 -14.65 9.65
CA TYR A 79 -10.21 -15.16 8.75
C TYR A 79 -9.78 -14.09 7.72
N PRO A 80 -8.48 -13.99 7.39
CA PRO A 80 -7.99 -12.97 6.47
C PRO A 80 -8.55 -13.17 5.06
N ASN A 81 -8.71 -12.07 4.32
CA ASN A 81 -9.31 -12.11 2.99
C ASN A 81 -8.53 -12.99 2.00
N TYR A 82 -7.20 -13.07 2.11
CA TYR A 82 -6.40 -14.10 1.44
C TYR A 82 -5.76 -14.97 2.53
N MET A 83 -6.13 -16.24 2.55
CA MET A 83 -5.79 -17.19 3.60
C MET A 83 -4.42 -17.86 3.35
N HIS A 84 -3.61 -17.99 4.41
CA HIS A 84 -2.44 -18.84 4.41
C HIS A 84 -2.85 -20.32 4.34
N ASN A 85 -2.00 -21.21 3.82
CA ASN A 85 -2.30 -22.64 3.63
C ASN A 85 -2.97 -23.30 4.85
N LYS A 86 -2.43 -23.06 6.05
CA LYS A 86 -3.00 -23.48 7.34
C LYS A 86 -4.47 -23.06 7.51
N GLN A 87 -4.80 -21.78 7.28
CA GLN A 87 -6.17 -21.26 7.41
C GLN A 87 -7.12 -21.83 6.35
N VAL A 88 -6.60 -22.15 5.15
CA VAL A 88 -7.37 -22.88 4.12
C VAL A 88 -7.66 -24.31 4.57
N ASN A 89 -6.67 -25.00 5.14
CA ASN A 89 -6.83 -26.34 5.69
C ASN A 89 -7.76 -26.36 6.92
N ASP A 90 -7.65 -25.36 7.79
CA ASP A 90 -8.55 -25.14 8.93
C ASP A 90 -9.97 -24.92 8.42
N TYR A 91 -10.18 -24.14 7.35
CA TYR A 91 -11.51 -23.95 6.73
C TYR A 91 -12.09 -25.27 6.21
N ILE A 92 -11.32 -26.08 5.47
CA ILE A 92 -11.74 -27.40 4.97
C ILE A 92 -12.10 -28.34 6.14
N THR A 93 -11.30 -28.33 7.21
CA THR A 93 -11.55 -29.14 8.41
C THR A 93 -12.80 -28.67 9.18
N ASN A 94 -13.01 -27.35 9.32
CA ASN A 94 -14.22 -26.80 9.92
C ASN A 94 -15.48 -27.14 9.09
N TYR A 95 -15.39 -27.18 7.75
CA TYR A 95 -16.49 -27.62 6.88
C TYR A 95 -16.82 -29.10 7.06
N ALA A 96 -15.79 -29.96 7.08
CA ALA A 96 -15.93 -31.40 7.31
C ALA A 96 -16.60 -31.72 8.65
N LYS A 97 -16.29 -30.93 9.70
CA LYS A 97 -16.92 -31.04 11.03
C LYS A 97 -18.32 -30.46 11.08
N ALA A 98 -18.54 -29.25 10.54
CA ALA A 98 -19.83 -28.57 10.59
C ALA A 98 -20.96 -29.33 9.86
N PHE A 99 -20.62 -30.05 8.78
CA PHE A 99 -21.57 -30.91 8.08
C PHE A 99 -21.46 -32.39 8.46
N ASP A 100 -20.65 -32.75 9.46
CA ASP A 100 -20.48 -34.12 9.99
C ASP A 100 -20.22 -35.13 8.85
N LEU A 101 -19.06 -34.90 8.20
CA LEU A 101 -18.56 -35.62 7.02
C LEU A 101 -17.38 -36.55 7.37
N GLU A 102 -16.65 -36.28 8.45
CA GLU A 102 -15.40 -36.99 8.79
C GLU A 102 -15.60 -38.51 8.97
N ARG A 103 -16.73 -38.96 9.54
CA ARG A 103 -17.08 -40.39 9.65
C ARG A 103 -17.26 -41.14 8.32
N HIS A 104 -17.33 -40.41 7.20
CA HIS A 104 -17.42 -40.99 5.86
C HIS A 104 -16.04 -41.17 5.21
N ILE A 105 -14.93 -40.85 5.91
CA ILE A 105 -13.59 -40.79 5.33
C ILE A 105 -12.71 -41.90 5.92
N GLN A 106 -12.33 -42.86 5.09
CA GLN A 106 -11.30 -43.84 5.39
C GLN A 106 -9.92 -43.23 5.05
N LEU A 107 -9.19 -42.86 6.10
CA LEU A 107 -7.81 -42.35 6.03
C LEU A 107 -6.83 -43.52 5.85
N ASN A 108 -5.66 -43.25 5.28
CA ASN A 108 -4.64 -44.26 4.93
C ASN A 108 -5.13 -45.31 3.89
N LYS A 109 -6.02 -44.90 2.98
CA LYS A 109 -6.53 -45.75 1.88
C LYS A 109 -6.13 -45.18 0.53
N GLU A 110 -5.12 -45.77 -0.10
CA GLU A 110 -4.74 -45.47 -1.48
C GLU A 110 -5.63 -46.25 -2.45
N ILE A 111 -6.19 -45.60 -3.48
CA ILE A 111 -6.92 -46.31 -4.53
C ILE A 111 -5.94 -46.81 -5.59
N ILE A 112 -5.95 -48.12 -5.80
CA ILE A 112 -5.12 -48.84 -6.77
C ILE A 112 -5.84 -48.97 -8.11
N GLU A 113 -7.13 -49.28 -8.08
CA GLU A 113 -7.93 -49.52 -9.29
C GLU A 113 -9.39 -49.08 -9.11
N VAL A 114 -10.00 -48.63 -10.20
CA VAL A 114 -11.44 -48.40 -10.38
C VAL A 114 -11.84 -48.89 -11.77
N GLY A 115 -12.84 -49.76 -11.83
CA GLY A 115 -13.33 -50.35 -13.07
C GLY A 115 -14.85 -50.54 -13.08
N MET A 116 -15.36 -50.99 -14.22
CA MET A 116 -16.76 -51.41 -14.36
C MET A 116 -16.99 -52.69 -13.56
N ALA A 117 -18.06 -52.76 -12.76
CA ALA A 117 -18.47 -54.01 -12.14
C ALA A 117 -18.98 -55.01 -13.19
N ASP A 118 -19.01 -56.28 -12.83
CA ASP A 118 -19.37 -57.38 -13.72
C ASP A 118 -20.83 -57.28 -14.24
N ASP A 119 -21.67 -56.53 -13.53
CA ASP A 119 -23.07 -56.20 -13.84
C ASP A 119 -23.30 -54.75 -14.35
N TYR A 120 -22.24 -54.02 -14.70
CA TYR A 120 -22.28 -52.59 -15.05
C TYR A 120 -23.28 -52.24 -16.16
N GLU A 121 -23.47 -53.10 -17.16
CA GLU A 121 -24.40 -52.81 -18.26
C GLU A 121 -25.86 -52.67 -17.79
N GLU A 122 -26.27 -53.40 -16.75
CA GLU A 122 -27.62 -53.32 -16.18
C GLU A 122 -27.70 -52.24 -15.09
N THR A 123 -26.72 -52.19 -14.18
CA THR A 123 -26.82 -51.43 -12.93
C THR A 123 -26.00 -50.15 -12.88
N GLY A 124 -25.04 -49.98 -13.80
CA GLY A 124 -24.08 -48.88 -13.81
C GLY A 124 -23.02 -48.94 -12.69
N ARG A 125 -22.96 -50.02 -11.90
CA ARG A 125 -22.09 -50.12 -10.72
C ARG A 125 -20.61 -50.23 -11.08
N LEU A 126 -19.77 -49.67 -10.22
CA LEU A 126 -18.32 -49.61 -10.39
C LEU A 126 -17.65 -50.29 -9.19
N PHE A 127 -16.53 -50.98 -9.43
CA PHE A 127 -15.69 -51.49 -8.35
C PHE A 127 -14.55 -50.52 -8.03
N VAL A 128 -14.08 -50.55 -6.78
CA VAL A 128 -12.94 -49.77 -6.29
C VAL A 128 -12.04 -50.69 -5.47
N VAL A 129 -10.74 -50.71 -5.78
CA VAL A 129 -9.71 -51.42 -5.02
C VAL A 129 -8.93 -50.41 -4.19
N ALA A 130 -9.05 -50.52 -2.87
CA ALA A 130 -8.36 -49.67 -1.91
C ALA A 130 -7.28 -50.47 -1.17
N LYS A 131 -6.05 -49.94 -1.14
CA LYS A 131 -4.92 -50.44 -0.36
C LYS A 131 -4.78 -49.65 0.93
N ASP A 132 -4.71 -50.36 2.04
CA ASP A 132 -4.35 -49.80 3.34
C ASP A 132 -2.85 -49.47 3.39
N THR A 133 -2.49 -48.20 3.58
CA THR A 133 -1.09 -47.74 3.51
C THR A 133 -0.29 -48.01 4.79
N ILE A 134 -0.90 -48.58 5.82
CA ILE A 134 -0.24 -48.99 7.08
C ILE A 134 0.00 -50.51 7.09
N THR A 135 -1.02 -51.30 6.73
CA THR A 135 -0.99 -52.77 6.77
C THR A 135 -0.69 -53.43 5.43
N GLY A 136 -0.77 -52.68 4.32
CA GLY A 136 -0.56 -53.18 2.96
C GLY A 136 -1.73 -53.97 2.36
N ILE A 137 -2.79 -54.24 3.13
CA ILE A 137 -3.95 -55.06 2.74
C ILE A 137 -4.79 -54.34 1.69
N GLU A 138 -5.22 -55.07 0.67
CA GLU A 138 -6.08 -54.56 -0.42
C GLU A 138 -7.51 -55.10 -0.29
N THR A 139 -8.50 -54.23 -0.52
CA THR A 139 -9.93 -54.52 -0.42
C THR A 139 -10.67 -54.02 -1.66
N ARG A 140 -11.42 -54.90 -2.33
CA ARG A 140 -12.32 -54.57 -3.46
C ARG A 140 -13.75 -54.39 -2.95
N GLU A 141 -14.32 -53.22 -3.16
CA GLU A 141 -15.73 -52.90 -2.88
C GLU A 141 -16.48 -52.51 -4.17
N ILE A 142 -17.82 -52.62 -4.17
CA ILE A 142 -18.70 -52.21 -5.27
C ILE A 142 -19.59 -51.04 -4.83
N PHE A 143 -19.78 -50.07 -5.72
CA PHE A 143 -20.51 -48.82 -5.47
C PHE A 143 -21.48 -48.48 -6.62
N ASP A 144 -22.57 -47.79 -6.28
CA ASP A 144 -23.57 -47.23 -7.20
C ASP A 144 -23.06 -46.02 -8.00
N GLY A 145 -21.85 -45.54 -7.68
CA GLY A 145 -21.11 -44.56 -8.46
C GLY A 145 -19.81 -44.10 -7.79
N VAL A 146 -18.97 -43.40 -8.55
CA VAL A 146 -17.64 -42.94 -8.13
C VAL A 146 -17.44 -41.46 -8.47
N MET A 147 -16.95 -40.69 -7.51
CA MET A 147 -16.57 -39.28 -7.66
C MET A 147 -15.05 -39.13 -7.47
N VAL A 148 -14.32 -38.84 -8.54
CA VAL A 148 -12.86 -38.69 -8.53
C VAL A 148 -12.48 -37.26 -8.17
N CYS A 149 -11.78 -37.04 -7.06
CA CYS A 149 -11.58 -35.73 -6.47
C CYS A 149 -10.10 -35.35 -6.19
N ILE A 150 -9.16 -36.10 -6.78
CA ILE A 150 -7.69 -35.97 -6.54
C ILE A 150 -7.06 -34.66 -7.05
N GLY A 151 -7.77 -33.85 -7.82
CA GLY A 151 -7.25 -32.63 -8.45
C GLY A 151 -6.24 -32.91 -9.58
N HIS A 152 -5.34 -31.95 -9.84
CA HIS A 152 -4.44 -31.99 -11.00
C HIS A 152 -3.09 -31.27 -10.80
N HIS A 153 -2.64 -31.11 -9.55
CA HIS A 153 -1.35 -30.49 -9.19
C HIS A 153 -0.46 -31.46 -8.40
N VAL A 154 -0.45 -32.72 -8.84
CA VAL A 154 0.28 -33.82 -8.23
C VAL A 154 1.60 -34.05 -8.97
N TYR A 155 1.55 -34.66 -10.16
CA TYR A 155 2.73 -35.14 -10.88
C TYR A 155 3.50 -34.00 -11.56
N PRO A 156 4.77 -33.73 -11.21
CA PRO A 156 5.53 -32.60 -11.75
C PRO A 156 5.83 -32.76 -13.25
N ASN A 157 5.85 -31.63 -13.97
CA ASN A 157 6.15 -31.60 -15.41
C ASN A 157 7.61 -31.22 -15.67
N TRP A 158 8.49 -32.22 -15.69
CA TRP A 158 9.92 -32.04 -15.96
C TRP A 158 10.21 -31.76 -17.45
N PRO A 159 10.88 -30.65 -17.79
CA PRO A 159 11.43 -30.40 -19.12
C PRO A 159 12.78 -31.12 -19.31
N SER A 160 13.28 -31.15 -20.55
CA SER A 160 14.67 -31.52 -20.85
C SER A 160 15.36 -30.38 -21.59
N PHE A 161 16.66 -30.20 -21.34
CA PHE A 161 17.52 -29.18 -21.94
C PHE A 161 18.89 -29.80 -22.31
N PRO A 162 19.57 -29.35 -23.37
CA PRO A 162 20.89 -29.86 -23.73
C PRO A 162 21.93 -29.61 -22.62
N GLY A 163 22.71 -30.63 -22.27
CA GLY A 163 23.77 -30.54 -21.26
C GLY A 163 23.29 -30.61 -19.81
N MET A 164 21.98 -30.76 -19.57
CA MET A 164 21.37 -30.77 -18.23
C MET A 164 21.90 -31.94 -17.38
N GLU A 165 22.32 -33.03 -18.03
CA GLU A 165 22.98 -34.19 -17.43
C GLU A 165 24.40 -33.92 -16.89
N LYS A 166 25.01 -32.76 -17.24
CA LYS A 166 26.38 -32.38 -16.86
C LYS A 166 26.44 -31.41 -15.70
N PHE A 167 25.32 -30.78 -15.34
CA PHE A 167 25.25 -29.75 -14.31
C PHE A 167 25.50 -30.36 -12.93
N LYS A 168 26.53 -29.86 -12.23
CA LYS A 168 26.97 -30.36 -10.91
C LYS A 168 26.20 -29.73 -9.74
N GLY A 169 25.44 -28.65 -10.01
CA GLY A 169 24.56 -28.01 -9.03
C GLY A 169 23.25 -28.76 -8.82
N LYS A 170 22.42 -28.27 -7.90
CA LYS A 170 21.17 -28.93 -7.50
C LYS A 170 20.02 -28.59 -8.45
N ILE A 171 19.28 -29.59 -8.92
CA ILE A 171 18.05 -29.40 -9.70
C ILE A 171 16.84 -29.90 -8.89
N ILE A 172 15.78 -29.08 -8.79
CA ILE A 172 14.48 -29.47 -8.19
C ILE A 172 13.29 -28.95 -9.02
N HIS A 173 12.08 -29.44 -8.72
CA HIS A 173 10.82 -28.82 -9.15
C HIS A 173 10.18 -28.02 -8.01
N THR A 174 9.28 -27.07 -8.30
CA THR A 174 8.51 -26.32 -7.28
C THR A 174 7.55 -27.18 -6.44
N HIS A 175 7.46 -28.48 -6.73
CA HIS A 175 6.74 -29.47 -5.91
C HIS A 175 7.56 -29.86 -4.68
N SER A 176 8.85 -30.16 -4.87
CA SER A 176 9.87 -30.41 -3.85
C SER A 176 10.25 -29.18 -3.00
N LEU A 177 9.87 -27.97 -3.43
CA LEU A 177 10.23 -26.74 -2.73
C LEU A 177 9.36 -26.55 -1.47
N LYS A 178 9.86 -26.98 -0.31
CA LYS A 178 9.16 -26.81 0.98
C LYS A 178 9.72 -25.70 1.88
N LYS A 179 11.03 -25.42 1.81
CA LYS A 179 11.78 -24.46 2.65
C LYS A 179 12.84 -23.74 1.81
N ILE A 180 13.16 -22.49 2.15
CA ILE A 180 14.14 -21.67 1.41
C ILE A 180 15.57 -21.68 1.96
N ASN A 181 15.77 -22.06 3.23
CA ASN A 181 17.10 -22.09 3.86
C ASN A 181 18.18 -22.88 3.07
N PRO A 182 17.87 -23.95 2.31
CA PRO A 182 18.86 -24.61 1.46
C PRO A 182 19.40 -23.80 0.27
N PHE A 183 18.97 -22.55 0.08
CA PHE A 183 19.42 -21.63 -0.96
C PHE A 183 20.13 -20.37 -0.42
N ASP A 184 20.47 -20.35 0.88
CA ASP A 184 21.19 -19.25 1.51
C ASP A 184 22.53 -18.99 0.80
N ASP A 185 22.83 -17.73 0.50
CA ASP A 185 23.98 -17.26 -0.29
C ASP A 185 24.20 -17.89 -1.70
N GLN A 186 23.28 -18.70 -2.21
CA GLN A 186 23.37 -19.32 -3.54
C GLN A 186 22.94 -18.40 -4.68
N VAL A 187 23.41 -18.70 -5.88
CA VAL A 187 22.90 -18.21 -7.16
C VAL A 187 21.92 -19.23 -7.74
N VAL A 188 20.65 -18.87 -7.87
CA VAL A 188 19.55 -19.80 -8.20
C VAL A 188 18.85 -19.40 -9.50
N VAL A 189 18.58 -20.34 -10.39
CA VAL A 189 17.78 -20.11 -11.62
C VAL A 189 16.38 -20.69 -11.46
N VAL A 190 15.35 -19.85 -11.40
CA VAL A 190 13.95 -20.30 -11.37
C VAL A 190 13.38 -20.28 -12.79
N VAL A 191 12.93 -21.43 -13.29
CA VAL A 191 12.51 -21.63 -14.68
C VAL A 191 11.00 -21.73 -14.77
N GLY A 192 10.35 -20.64 -15.21
CA GLY A 192 8.91 -20.59 -15.43
C GLY A 192 8.20 -19.50 -14.62
N VAL A 193 7.27 -18.82 -15.28
CA VAL A 193 6.50 -17.68 -14.74
C VAL A 193 5.03 -18.04 -14.49
N GLY A 194 4.81 -19.19 -13.84
CA GLY A 194 3.52 -19.52 -13.21
C GLY A 194 3.47 -19.02 -11.76
N ASN A 195 2.32 -19.16 -11.08
CA ASN A 195 2.15 -18.67 -9.69
C ASN A 195 3.26 -19.23 -8.78
N SER A 196 3.43 -20.56 -8.78
CA SER A 196 4.48 -21.24 -8.02
C SER A 196 5.90 -20.78 -8.36
N GLY A 197 6.17 -20.39 -9.61
CA GLY A 197 7.49 -19.90 -10.03
C GLY A 197 7.76 -18.45 -9.63
N MET A 198 6.73 -17.60 -9.64
CA MET A 198 6.86 -16.23 -9.14
C MET A 198 6.98 -16.21 -7.62
N ASP A 199 6.15 -16.97 -6.91
CA ASP A 199 6.23 -17.06 -5.45
C ASP A 199 7.55 -17.74 -5.01
N ALA A 200 8.02 -18.81 -5.69
CA ALA A 200 9.35 -19.40 -5.45
C ALA A 200 10.51 -18.40 -5.68
N ALA A 201 10.51 -17.66 -6.79
CA ALA A 201 11.56 -16.66 -7.05
C ALA A 201 11.54 -15.50 -6.05
N VAL A 202 10.35 -15.08 -5.60
CA VAL A 202 10.17 -14.06 -4.55
C VAL A 202 10.64 -14.56 -3.19
N GLU A 203 10.36 -15.81 -2.84
CA GLU A 203 10.72 -16.38 -1.54
C GLU A 203 12.23 -16.69 -1.47
N ILE A 204 12.78 -17.40 -2.46
CA ILE A 204 14.22 -17.75 -2.52
C ILE A 204 15.09 -16.49 -2.52
N SER A 205 14.71 -15.43 -3.22
CA SER A 205 15.44 -14.15 -3.24
C SER A 205 15.40 -13.37 -1.91
N THR A 206 14.91 -13.95 -0.81
CA THR A 206 15.10 -13.40 0.55
C THR A 206 16.38 -13.90 1.24
N VAL A 207 16.97 -14.99 0.75
CA VAL A 207 18.20 -15.62 1.30
C VAL A 207 19.27 -15.87 0.23
N ALA A 208 18.86 -16.11 -1.03
CA ALA A 208 19.77 -16.32 -2.14
C ALA A 208 20.50 -15.03 -2.56
N LYS A 209 21.81 -15.15 -2.76
CA LYS A 209 22.74 -14.12 -3.27
C LYS A 209 22.31 -13.53 -4.62
N GLN A 210 21.69 -14.35 -5.48
CA GLN A 210 21.02 -13.88 -6.70
C GLN A 210 19.99 -14.90 -7.19
N VAL A 211 18.88 -14.42 -7.78
CA VAL A 211 17.87 -15.28 -8.42
C VAL A 211 17.60 -14.86 -9.87
N TYR A 212 17.85 -15.76 -10.82
CA TYR A 212 17.50 -15.55 -12.23
C TYR A 212 16.14 -16.16 -12.58
N LEU A 213 15.16 -15.33 -12.94
CA LEU A 213 13.82 -15.79 -13.34
C LEU A 213 13.75 -15.97 -14.85
N SER A 214 13.95 -17.21 -15.32
CA SER A 214 13.95 -17.57 -16.75
C SER A 214 12.54 -17.70 -17.32
N THR A 215 12.28 -17.06 -18.47
CA THR A 215 11.01 -17.19 -19.19
C THR A 215 11.16 -17.19 -20.72
N ARG A 216 10.40 -18.08 -21.37
CA ARG A 216 10.32 -18.20 -22.84
C ARG A 216 9.26 -17.28 -23.48
N ARG A 217 8.20 -16.95 -22.74
CA ARG A 217 6.99 -16.30 -23.29
C ARG A 217 6.58 -15.03 -22.54
N GLY A 218 7.13 -14.73 -21.36
CA GLY A 218 6.59 -13.73 -20.45
C GLY A 218 5.29 -14.18 -19.77
N ALA A 219 4.73 -13.33 -18.92
CA ALA A 219 3.41 -13.47 -18.31
C ALA A 219 2.87 -12.10 -17.88
N TRP A 220 1.56 -11.91 -17.95
CA TRP A 220 0.89 -10.80 -17.27
C TRP A 220 0.78 -11.12 -15.77
N VAL A 221 0.96 -10.12 -14.91
CA VAL A 221 1.02 -10.26 -13.45
C VAL A 221 0.03 -9.31 -12.79
N LEU A 222 -0.76 -9.81 -11.85
CA LEU A 222 -1.72 -9.05 -11.07
C LEU A 222 -1.43 -9.18 -9.57
N PRO A 223 -1.69 -8.14 -8.76
CA PRO A 223 -1.65 -8.25 -7.31
C PRO A 223 -2.92 -8.93 -6.77
N ARG A 224 -2.83 -9.54 -5.59
CA ARG A 224 -4.00 -9.90 -4.76
C ARG A 224 -4.71 -8.61 -4.31
N VAL A 225 -3.96 -7.57 -3.95
CA VAL A 225 -4.50 -6.28 -3.49
C VAL A 225 -4.97 -5.41 -4.68
N GLY A 226 -6.29 -5.33 -4.87
CA GLY A 226 -6.93 -4.47 -5.86
C GLY A 226 -7.13 -3.02 -5.39
N PRO A 227 -7.85 -2.20 -6.17
CA PRO A 227 -8.21 -0.85 -5.77
C PRO A 227 -8.95 -0.81 -4.41
N TRP A 228 -8.69 0.24 -3.63
CA TRP A 228 -9.31 0.47 -2.32
C TRP A 228 -9.09 -0.64 -1.26
N GLY A 229 -8.03 -1.44 -1.43
CA GLY A 229 -7.65 -2.49 -0.47
C GLY A 229 -8.53 -3.74 -0.52
N PHE A 230 -9.62 -3.70 -1.28
CA PHE A 230 -10.43 -4.89 -1.55
C PHE A 230 -9.65 -5.89 -2.42
N PRO A 231 -9.93 -7.20 -2.27
CA PRO A 231 -9.45 -8.22 -3.20
C PRO A 231 -9.67 -7.85 -4.67
N ILE A 232 -8.73 -8.27 -5.53
CA ILE A 232 -8.83 -8.00 -6.97
C ILE A 232 -9.99 -8.77 -7.63
N ASP A 233 -10.28 -9.99 -7.17
CA ASP A 233 -11.35 -10.84 -7.71
C ASP A 233 -12.75 -10.30 -7.37
N ILE A 234 -12.97 -9.83 -6.14
CA ILE A 234 -14.17 -9.07 -5.71
C ILE A 234 -14.43 -7.81 -6.56
N GLN A 235 -13.43 -7.33 -7.29
CA GLN A 235 -13.53 -6.14 -8.13
C GLN A 235 -13.65 -6.47 -9.62
N LEU A 236 -13.01 -7.54 -10.11
CA LEU A 236 -13.10 -7.98 -11.51
C LEU A 236 -14.30 -8.90 -11.77
N GLN A 237 -14.61 -9.81 -10.84
CA GLN A 237 -15.62 -10.86 -11.02
C GLN A 237 -17.01 -10.36 -10.62
N ARG A 238 -17.57 -9.46 -11.44
CA ARG A 238 -18.88 -8.84 -11.25
C ARG A 238 -19.76 -9.03 -12.47
N ARG A 239 -21.06 -9.25 -12.27
CA ARG A 239 -21.99 -9.53 -13.39
C ARG A 239 -22.07 -8.38 -14.39
N PHE A 240 -22.13 -7.14 -13.90
CA PHE A 240 -22.03 -5.94 -14.75
C PHE A 240 -20.74 -5.91 -15.60
N LEU A 241 -19.58 -6.30 -15.04
CA LEU A 241 -18.30 -6.28 -15.77
C LEU A 241 -18.18 -7.44 -16.76
N ASP A 242 -18.66 -8.63 -16.42
CA ASP A 242 -18.74 -9.78 -17.33
C ASP A 242 -19.60 -9.46 -18.56
N ILE A 243 -20.77 -8.84 -18.35
CA ILE A 243 -21.63 -8.35 -19.45
C ILE A 243 -20.92 -7.28 -20.28
N LEU A 244 -20.33 -6.25 -19.63
CA LEU A 244 -19.62 -5.17 -20.31
C LEU A 244 -18.40 -5.65 -21.11
N PHE A 245 -17.68 -6.66 -20.62
CA PHE A 245 -16.52 -7.23 -21.31
C PHE A 245 -16.89 -8.23 -22.42
N LYS A 246 -18.16 -8.69 -22.46
CA LYS A 246 -18.72 -9.48 -23.58
C LYS A 246 -19.33 -8.62 -24.67
N THR A 247 -19.90 -7.45 -24.34
CA THR A 247 -20.48 -6.53 -25.33
C THR A 247 -19.43 -5.64 -26.01
N LEU A 248 -18.32 -5.32 -25.33
CA LEU A 248 -17.22 -4.57 -25.92
C LEU A 248 -16.25 -5.47 -26.72
N PRO A 249 -15.63 -4.96 -27.80
CA PRO A 249 -14.63 -5.72 -28.56
C PRO A 249 -13.47 -6.22 -27.68
N TYR A 250 -13.19 -7.53 -27.72
CA TYR A 250 -12.17 -8.19 -26.88
C TYR A 250 -10.79 -7.53 -26.95
N THR A 251 -10.40 -6.99 -28.11
CA THR A 251 -9.15 -6.25 -28.32
C THR A 251 -9.07 -4.98 -27.48
N LEU A 252 -10.18 -4.24 -27.37
CA LEU A 252 -10.35 -3.01 -26.58
C LEU A 252 -10.43 -3.32 -25.08
N VAL A 253 -11.17 -4.37 -24.69
CA VAL A 253 -11.22 -4.85 -23.30
C VAL A 253 -9.81 -5.24 -22.84
N CYS A 254 -9.10 -6.06 -23.62
CA CYS A 254 -7.71 -6.40 -23.33
C CYS A 254 -6.80 -5.17 -23.29
N TRP A 255 -6.99 -4.19 -24.19
CA TRP A 255 -6.19 -2.96 -24.18
C TRP A 255 -6.39 -2.17 -22.88
N PHE A 256 -7.63 -2.02 -22.43
CA PHE A 256 -7.97 -1.34 -21.18
C PHE A 256 -7.39 -2.09 -19.97
N CYS A 257 -7.61 -3.41 -19.87
CA CYS A 257 -7.06 -4.24 -18.80
C CYS A 257 -5.52 -4.24 -18.80
N GLU A 258 -4.86 -4.22 -19.97
CA GLU A 258 -3.42 -4.01 -20.09
C GLU A 258 -3.00 -2.61 -19.62
N GLN A 259 -3.72 -1.53 -19.96
CA GLN A 259 -3.39 -0.19 -19.44
C GLN A 259 -3.52 -0.13 -17.92
N VAL A 260 -4.55 -0.74 -17.33
CA VAL A 260 -4.76 -0.80 -15.87
C VAL A 260 -3.69 -1.65 -15.19
N THR A 261 -3.28 -2.76 -15.81
CA THR A 261 -2.23 -3.65 -15.26
C THR A 261 -0.85 -3.01 -15.31
N ASN A 262 -0.50 -2.38 -16.43
CA ASN A 262 0.79 -1.67 -16.57
C ASN A 262 0.88 -0.39 -15.73
N GLN A 263 -0.23 0.13 -15.18
CA GLN A 263 -0.19 1.22 -14.18
C GLN A 263 0.44 0.79 -12.85
N ARG A 264 0.52 -0.52 -12.54
CA ARG A 264 1.26 -1.01 -11.36
C ARG A 264 2.75 -1.20 -11.68
N PHE A 265 3.08 -1.84 -12.80
CA PHE A 265 4.43 -1.84 -13.37
C PHE A 265 4.39 -2.19 -14.87
N ASP A 266 5.21 -1.54 -15.71
CA ASP A 266 5.25 -1.80 -17.15
C ASP A 266 5.94 -3.15 -17.42
N HIS A 267 5.16 -4.13 -17.84
CA HIS A 267 5.66 -5.48 -18.08
C HIS A 267 6.68 -5.53 -19.21
N LYS A 268 6.67 -4.58 -20.16
CA LYS A 268 7.67 -4.52 -21.24
C LYS A 268 9.03 -4.12 -20.69
N LEU A 269 9.07 -3.15 -19.78
CA LEU A 269 10.31 -2.68 -19.15
C LEU A 269 10.98 -3.79 -18.31
N TYR A 270 10.19 -4.69 -17.73
CA TYR A 270 10.66 -5.78 -16.86
C TYR A 270 10.88 -7.11 -17.62
N ASN A 271 10.88 -7.10 -18.97
CA ASN A 271 10.97 -8.30 -19.83
C ASN A 271 9.89 -9.39 -19.57
N LEU A 272 8.79 -9.04 -18.88
CA LEU A 272 7.69 -9.94 -18.56
C LEU A 272 6.52 -9.86 -19.56
N LYS A 273 6.41 -8.79 -20.36
CA LYS A 273 5.27 -8.61 -21.28
C LYS A 273 5.24 -9.75 -22.31
N PRO A 274 4.19 -10.58 -22.33
CA PRO A 274 4.08 -11.65 -23.30
C PRO A 274 3.65 -11.13 -24.68
N LYS A 275 3.81 -11.98 -25.70
CA LYS A 275 3.32 -11.71 -27.06
C LYS A 275 1.78 -11.73 -27.17
N HIS A 276 1.08 -12.30 -26.19
CA HIS A 276 -0.39 -12.44 -26.19
C HIS A 276 -1.10 -11.36 -25.34
N ARG A 277 -2.40 -11.20 -25.59
CA ARG A 277 -3.28 -10.27 -24.84
C ARG A 277 -3.48 -10.75 -23.39
N ILE A 278 -3.89 -9.83 -22.51
CA ILE A 278 -3.94 -10.10 -21.05
C ILE A 278 -4.85 -11.26 -20.60
N TRP A 279 -5.88 -11.60 -21.36
CA TRP A 279 -6.79 -12.71 -21.03
C TRP A 279 -6.64 -13.95 -21.94
N SER A 280 -5.53 -14.05 -22.69
CA SER A 280 -5.19 -15.23 -23.52
C SER A 280 -4.30 -16.27 -22.80
N GLN A 281 -4.07 -16.05 -21.51
CA GLN A 281 -3.48 -16.97 -20.53
C GLN A 281 -3.94 -16.47 -19.15
N HIS A 282 -3.96 -17.34 -18.13
CA HIS A 282 -4.06 -16.88 -16.74
C HIS A 282 -2.98 -15.86 -16.43
N ALA A 283 -3.40 -14.68 -15.96
CA ALA A 283 -2.51 -13.74 -15.32
C ALA A 283 -1.97 -14.36 -14.02
N THR A 284 -0.69 -14.14 -13.77
CA THR A 284 0.02 -14.72 -12.63
C THR A 284 -0.17 -13.82 -11.41
N ILE A 285 -0.44 -14.39 -10.25
CA ILE A 285 -0.76 -13.60 -9.05
C ILE A 285 0.49 -13.46 -8.19
N SER A 286 1.06 -12.26 -8.11
CA SER A 286 2.17 -11.95 -7.20
C SER A 286 2.19 -10.48 -6.82
N ASP A 287 2.23 -10.22 -5.52
CA ASP A 287 2.21 -8.86 -4.96
C ASP A 287 3.62 -8.24 -4.88
N SER A 288 4.65 -9.09 -4.76
CA SER A 288 6.02 -8.73 -4.37
C SER A 288 7.07 -8.92 -5.49
N LEU A 289 6.78 -9.67 -6.56
CA LEU A 289 7.74 -9.81 -7.68
C LEU A 289 8.23 -8.45 -8.24
N PRO A 290 7.38 -7.41 -8.43
CA PRO A 290 7.86 -6.14 -9.00
C PRO A 290 8.94 -5.44 -8.16
N ILE A 291 8.89 -5.55 -6.82
CA ILE A 291 9.92 -4.94 -5.95
C ILE A 291 11.20 -5.80 -5.86
N LYS A 292 11.08 -7.12 -5.98
CA LYS A 292 12.24 -8.03 -6.15
C LYS A 292 13.00 -7.76 -7.46
N LEU A 293 12.26 -7.52 -8.55
CA LEU A 293 12.84 -7.12 -9.83
C LEU A 293 13.47 -5.71 -9.78
N LEU A 294 12.84 -4.74 -9.11
CA LEU A 294 13.40 -3.38 -8.94
C LEU A 294 14.68 -3.35 -8.09
N SER A 295 14.79 -4.23 -7.09
CA SER A 295 15.98 -4.33 -6.23
C SER A 295 17.12 -5.15 -6.86
N GLY A 296 16.88 -5.82 -7.99
CA GLY A 296 17.87 -6.70 -8.63
C GLY A 296 18.13 -8.01 -7.87
N THR A 297 17.33 -8.31 -6.84
CA THR A 297 17.37 -9.57 -6.07
C THR A 297 16.69 -10.73 -6.82
N VAL A 298 15.82 -10.39 -7.78
CA VAL A 298 15.45 -11.27 -8.89
C VAL A 298 15.78 -10.54 -10.19
N ALA A 299 16.40 -11.24 -11.15
CA ALA A 299 16.69 -10.72 -12.48
C ALA A 299 16.01 -11.59 -13.56
N VAL A 300 15.13 -11.01 -14.39
CA VAL A 300 14.51 -11.75 -15.49
C VAL A 300 15.57 -12.14 -16.53
N ARG A 301 15.46 -13.37 -17.02
CA ARG A 301 16.24 -13.90 -18.13
C ARG A 301 15.32 -14.54 -19.18
N LYS A 302 15.85 -14.72 -20.38
CA LYS A 302 15.19 -15.51 -21.42
C LYS A 302 15.20 -17.00 -21.02
N ASN A 303 14.66 -17.84 -21.89
CA ASN A 303 14.72 -19.29 -21.78
C ASN A 303 16.19 -19.80 -21.80
N ILE A 304 16.42 -20.98 -21.22
CA ILE A 304 17.74 -21.64 -21.20
C ILE A 304 18.01 -22.27 -22.57
N LYS A 305 19.17 -21.95 -23.15
CA LYS A 305 19.72 -22.54 -24.38
C LYS A 305 20.33 -23.91 -24.12
N GLY A 306 21.01 -24.05 -22.98
CA GLY A 306 21.64 -25.28 -22.51
C GLY A 306 22.32 -25.09 -21.16
N PHE A 307 22.73 -26.20 -20.55
CA PHE A 307 23.46 -26.26 -19.30
C PHE A 307 24.95 -26.56 -19.54
N VAL A 308 25.79 -26.16 -18.59
CA VAL A 308 27.21 -26.54 -18.48
C VAL A 308 27.48 -27.01 -17.04
N GLU A 309 28.69 -27.47 -16.72
CA GLU A 309 28.96 -28.11 -15.44
C GLU A 309 28.67 -27.24 -14.21
N ASN A 310 28.92 -25.93 -14.30
CA ASN A 310 28.80 -24.96 -13.21
C ASN A 310 27.70 -23.89 -13.43
N GLY A 311 26.82 -24.06 -14.42
CA GLY A 311 25.86 -23.01 -14.77
C GLY A 311 24.96 -23.27 -15.97
N VAL A 312 24.31 -22.21 -16.43
CA VAL A 312 23.41 -22.22 -17.59
C VAL A 312 23.76 -21.13 -18.60
N ILE A 313 23.39 -21.34 -19.86
CA ILE A 313 23.47 -20.35 -20.94
C ILE A 313 22.05 -19.98 -21.36
N PHE A 314 21.72 -18.68 -21.43
CA PHE A 314 20.40 -18.19 -21.84
C PHE A 314 20.33 -17.89 -23.35
N ASP A 315 19.12 -17.88 -23.92
CA ASP A 315 18.89 -17.72 -25.36
C ASP A 315 19.38 -16.37 -25.92
N GLY A 316 20.52 -16.39 -26.62
CA GLY A 316 21.16 -15.17 -27.13
C GLY A 316 21.97 -14.41 -26.08
N GLU A 317 22.44 -15.12 -25.05
CA GLU A 317 23.62 -14.77 -24.25
C GLU A 317 24.72 -15.80 -24.58
N GLU A 318 25.97 -15.36 -24.75
CA GLU A 318 27.11 -16.25 -25.03
C GLU A 318 27.89 -16.61 -23.76
N LYS A 319 27.81 -15.76 -22.73
CA LYS A 319 28.46 -15.97 -21.44
C LYS A 319 27.64 -16.95 -20.58
N VAL A 320 28.33 -17.92 -19.97
CA VAL A 320 27.78 -18.76 -18.91
C VAL A 320 27.34 -17.90 -17.72
N THR A 321 26.11 -18.11 -17.26
CA THR A 321 25.67 -17.67 -15.94
C THR A 321 25.89 -18.82 -14.97
N GLU A 322 26.90 -18.68 -14.13
CA GLU A 322 27.21 -19.66 -13.07
C GLU A 322 26.06 -19.70 -12.05
N CYS A 323 25.67 -20.90 -11.62
CA CYS A 323 24.60 -21.07 -10.63
C CYS A 323 24.73 -22.39 -9.86
N ASP A 324 24.35 -22.36 -8.57
CA ASP A 324 24.43 -23.51 -7.66
C ASP A 324 23.16 -24.37 -7.72
N SER A 325 22.01 -23.75 -8.05
CA SER A 325 20.69 -24.39 -8.03
C SER A 325 19.80 -23.98 -9.21
N VAL A 326 18.98 -24.92 -9.70
CA VAL A 326 17.93 -24.67 -10.70
C VAL A 326 16.59 -25.23 -10.21
N VAL A 327 15.55 -24.39 -10.25
CA VAL A 327 14.20 -24.68 -9.74
C VAL A 327 13.19 -24.60 -10.87
N PHE A 328 12.67 -25.75 -11.32
CA PHE A 328 11.67 -25.82 -12.36
C PHE A 328 10.26 -25.50 -11.83
N ALA A 329 9.62 -24.50 -12.40
CA ALA A 329 8.24 -24.09 -12.15
C ALA A 329 7.36 -24.35 -13.39
N THR A 330 7.55 -25.53 -13.99
CA THR A 330 7.09 -25.89 -15.34
C THR A 330 5.72 -26.57 -15.38
N GLY A 331 5.06 -26.70 -14.23
CA GLY A 331 3.67 -27.13 -14.10
C GLY A 331 3.53 -28.61 -13.74
N TYR A 332 2.37 -29.18 -14.05
CA TYR A 332 1.98 -30.52 -13.65
C TYR A 332 1.33 -31.29 -14.81
N LYS A 333 1.41 -32.62 -14.75
CA LYS A 333 0.74 -33.54 -15.66
C LYS A 333 -0.53 -34.08 -15.01
N ILE A 334 -1.62 -34.15 -15.78
CA ILE A 334 -2.84 -34.85 -15.39
C ILE A 334 -2.58 -36.35 -15.55
N LYS A 335 -2.91 -37.14 -14.53
CA LYS A 335 -2.91 -38.61 -14.56
C LYS A 335 -4.02 -39.14 -13.64
N PHE A 336 -4.61 -40.27 -14.01
CA PHE A 336 -5.50 -41.04 -13.14
C PHE A 336 -5.00 -42.51 -13.14
N PRO A 337 -3.92 -42.83 -12.42
CA PRO A 337 -3.24 -44.13 -12.56
C PRO A 337 -4.09 -45.34 -12.14
N PHE A 338 -5.18 -45.09 -11.41
CA PHE A 338 -6.14 -46.10 -10.95
C PHE A 338 -7.42 -46.17 -11.80
N LEU A 339 -7.67 -45.27 -12.75
CA LEU A 339 -8.86 -45.37 -13.61
C LEU A 339 -8.54 -46.28 -14.79
N HIS A 340 -9.32 -47.36 -14.96
CA HIS A 340 -9.21 -48.20 -16.13
C HIS A 340 -9.53 -47.43 -17.42
N ASP A 341 -8.77 -47.66 -18.50
CA ASP A 341 -8.83 -46.87 -19.76
C ASP A 341 -10.24 -46.84 -20.42
N SER A 342 -11.08 -47.84 -20.15
CA SER A 342 -12.48 -47.87 -20.62
C SER A 342 -13.37 -46.81 -19.97
N LEU A 343 -13.02 -46.31 -18.78
CA LEU A 343 -13.74 -45.27 -18.07
C LEU A 343 -13.34 -43.87 -18.55
N THR A 344 -12.04 -43.59 -18.64
CA THR A 344 -11.51 -42.35 -19.24
C THR A 344 -10.02 -42.49 -19.54
N THR A 345 -9.50 -41.74 -20.52
CA THR A 345 -8.06 -41.69 -20.83
C THR A 345 -7.55 -40.25 -20.83
N VAL A 346 -6.26 -40.07 -20.49
CA VAL A 346 -5.59 -38.77 -20.52
C VAL A 346 -4.57 -38.75 -21.66
N LYS A 347 -4.72 -37.82 -22.61
CA LYS A 347 -3.81 -37.69 -23.76
C LYS A 347 -3.31 -36.24 -23.85
N ASN A 348 -2.03 -36.03 -23.60
CA ASN A 348 -1.36 -34.71 -23.61
C ASN A 348 -2.11 -33.64 -22.76
N ASN A 349 -2.42 -33.98 -21.51
CA ASN A 349 -3.26 -33.19 -20.58
C ASN A 349 -4.71 -32.90 -21.06
N HIS A 350 -5.17 -33.46 -22.17
CA HIS A 350 -6.60 -33.49 -22.51
C HIS A 350 -7.28 -34.70 -21.87
N VAL A 351 -8.47 -34.48 -21.32
CA VAL A 351 -9.39 -35.52 -20.82
C VAL A 351 -10.76 -35.21 -21.42
N HIS A 352 -11.41 -36.20 -22.01
CA HIS A 352 -12.60 -35.98 -22.84
C HIS A 352 -13.88 -36.13 -22.00
N LEU A 353 -14.32 -35.01 -21.42
CA LEU A 353 -15.42 -34.97 -20.44
C LEU A 353 -16.45 -33.88 -20.78
N TYR A 354 -17.73 -34.24 -20.76
CA TYR A 354 -18.83 -33.29 -20.81
C TYR A 354 -18.78 -32.38 -19.57
N LYS A 355 -18.81 -31.06 -19.82
CA LYS A 355 -18.65 -30.00 -18.80
C LYS A 355 -17.41 -30.12 -17.90
N TYR A 356 -16.38 -30.88 -18.28
CA TYR A 356 -15.25 -31.28 -17.42
C TYR A 356 -15.64 -32.18 -16.21
N ILE A 357 -16.71 -32.98 -16.34
CA ILE A 357 -17.26 -33.82 -15.27
C ILE A 357 -17.46 -35.27 -15.73
N PHE A 358 -18.30 -35.49 -16.75
CA PHE A 358 -18.79 -36.82 -17.13
C PHE A 358 -18.12 -37.34 -18.42
N PRO A 359 -17.61 -38.58 -18.48
CA PRO A 359 -17.17 -39.18 -19.74
C PRO A 359 -18.40 -39.46 -20.64
N PRO A 360 -18.52 -38.84 -21.82
CA PRO A 360 -19.77 -38.82 -22.61
C PRO A 360 -20.08 -40.14 -23.33
N HIS A 361 -19.19 -41.13 -23.26
CA HIS A 361 -19.38 -42.46 -23.85
C HIS A 361 -19.96 -43.49 -22.87
N LEU A 362 -20.06 -43.15 -21.58
CA LEU A 362 -20.64 -44.05 -20.58
C LEU A 362 -22.17 -44.01 -20.63
N LYS A 363 -22.77 -45.22 -20.72
CA LYS A 363 -24.21 -45.46 -20.71
C LYS A 363 -24.92 -44.95 -19.45
N HIS A 364 -24.26 -45.08 -18.30
CA HIS A 364 -24.78 -44.73 -16.99
C HIS A 364 -24.01 -43.51 -16.42
N PRO A 365 -24.68 -42.53 -15.78
CA PRO A 365 -24.04 -41.33 -15.24
C PRO A 365 -23.32 -41.58 -13.89
N THR A 366 -22.68 -42.74 -13.73
CA THR A 366 -22.17 -43.24 -12.44
C THR A 366 -20.69 -42.94 -12.17
N LEU A 367 -19.97 -42.33 -13.11
CA LEU A 367 -18.61 -41.79 -12.90
C LEU A 367 -18.57 -40.28 -13.14
N ALA A 368 -18.12 -39.52 -12.13
CA ALA A 368 -17.87 -38.09 -12.25
C ALA A 368 -16.43 -37.73 -11.83
N ILE A 369 -15.78 -36.84 -12.59
CA ILE A 369 -14.49 -36.24 -12.24
C ILE A 369 -14.74 -34.82 -11.72
N CYS A 370 -14.33 -34.51 -10.48
CA CYS A 370 -14.57 -33.21 -9.85
C CYS A 370 -13.25 -32.51 -9.50
N GLY A 371 -13.15 -31.22 -9.80
CA GLY A 371 -11.93 -30.41 -9.66
C GLY A 371 -10.98 -30.45 -10.86
N LEU A 372 -11.38 -31.04 -11.99
CA LEU A 372 -10.61 -31.05 -13.24
C LEU A 372 -10.96 -29.87 -14.17
N VAL A 373 -11.02 -28.66 -13.61
CA VAL A 373 -11.25 -27.43 -14.37
C VAL A 373 -10.42 -26.28 -13.77
N GLN A 374 -9.82 -25.46 -14.64
CA GLN A 374 -9.05 -24.29 -14.25
C GLN A 374 -9.81 -23.01 -14.65
N VAL A 375 -10.59 -22.48 -13.70
CA VAL A 375 -11.36 -21.24 -13.88
C VAL A 375 -10.50 -19.99 -13.74
N VAL A 376 -10.83 -18.93 -14.49
CA VAL A 376 -10.37 -17.54 -14.20
C VAL A 376 -11.15 -17.02 -12.99
N GLY A 377 -10.88 -17.60 -11.82
CA GLY A 377 -11.65 -17.42 -10.58
C GLY A 377 -11.27 -18.39 -9.49
N ALA A 378 -12.21 -18.72 -8.60
CA ALA A 378 -11.97 -19.54 -7.42
C ALA A 378 -12.39 -21.01 -7.61
N GLY A 379 -11.48 -21.94 -7.30
CA GLY A 379 -11.69 -23.37 -7.56
C GLY A 379 -12.72 -24.05 -6.64
N PHE A 380 -12.82 -23.65 -5.37
CA PHE A 380 -13.68 -24.35 -4.39
C PHE A 380 -15.17 -24.37 -4.75
N PRO A 381 -15.85 -23.23 -4.97
CA PRO A 381 -17.26 -23.25 -5.41
C PRO A 381 -17.46 -23.77 -6.83
N THR A 382 -16.39 -23.83 -7.64
CA THR A 382 -16.44 -24.48 -8.95
C THR A 382 -16.50 -26.00 -8.78
N GLY A 383 -15.67 -26.58 -7.89
CA GLY A 383 -15.76 -27.98 -7.51
C GLY A 383 -17.09 -28.34 -6.85
N GLU A 384 -17.62 -27.49 -5.97
CA GLU A 384 -18.96 -27.68 -5.39
C GLU A 384 -20.06 -27.65 -6.45
N ALA A 385 -19.99 -26.74 -7.43
CA ALA A 385 -20.94 -26.70 -8.53
C ALA A 385 -20.90 -27.99 -9.37
N GLN A 386 -19.69 -28.47 -9.70
CA GLN A 386 -19.50 -29.76 -10.37
C GLN A 386 -20.11 -30.91 -9.55
N ALA A 387 -19.86 -30.95 -8.24
CA ALA A 387 -20.37 -32.00 -7.35
C ALA A 387 -21.90 -31.96 -7.20
N ARG A 388 -22.52 -30.79 -7.02
CA ARG A 388 -23.99 -30.65 -6.92
C ARG A 388 -24.68 -31.13 -8.20
N PHE A 389 -24.18 -30.76 -9.38
CA PHE A 389 -24.70 -31.27 -10.65
C PHE A 389 -24.44 -32.77 -10.83
N ALA A 390 -23.24 -33.25 -10.52
CA ALA A 390 -22.88 -34.66 -10.66
C ALA A 390 -23.79 -35.57 -9.81
N VAL A 391 -24.00 -35.24 -8.54
CA VAL A 391 -24.85 -36.03 -7.65
C VAL A 391 -26.32 -35.99 -8.08
N LEU A 392 -26.83 -34.84 -8.53
CA LEU A 392 -28.21 -34.76 -9.03
C LEU A 392 -28.45 -35.59 -10.30
N ALA A 393 -27.43 -35.74 -11.15
CA ALA A 393 -27.48 -36.67 -12.28
C ALA A 393 -27.35 -38.14 -11.85
N MET A 394 -26.45 -38.46 -10.91
CA MET A 394 -26.33 -39.80 -10.29
C MET A 394 -27.61 -40.24 -9.55
N ASN A 395 -28.40 -39.29 -9.03
CA ASN A 395 -29.70 -39.53 -8.39
C ASN A 395 -30.88 -39.53 -9.39
N GLY A 396 -30.64 -39.40 -10.69
CA GLY A 396 -31.68 -39.36 -11.73
C GLY A 396 -32.60 -38.14 -11.67
N LYS A 397 -32.31 -37.12 -10.86
CA LYS A 397 -33.09 -35.88 -10.75
C LYS A 397 -32.79 -34.88 -11.86
N VAL A 398 -31.66 -35.04 -12.56
CA VAL A 398 -31.26 -34.24 -13.72
C VAL A 398 -30.71 -35.18 -14.79
N SER A 399 -31.43 -35.34 -15.90
CA SER A 399 -30.95 -36.13 -17.04
C SER A 399 -29.74 -35.47 -17.70
N LEU A 400 -28.76 -36.27 -18.09
CA LEU A 400 -27.75 -35.83 -19.05
C LEU A 400 -28.38 -35.76 -20.46
N PRO A 401 -27.92 -34.83 -21.33
CA PRO A 401 -28.35 -34.78 -22.73
C PRO A 401 -27.74 -35.95 -23.54
N SER A 402 -28.10 -36.08 -24.82
CA SER A 402 -27.59 -37.17 -25.68
C SER A 402 -26.06 -37.14 -25.81
N ARG A 403 -25.45 -38.27 -26.20
CA ARG A 403 -24.00 -38.36 -26.44
C ARG A 403 -23.54 -37.38 -27.52
N GLU A 404 -24.37 -37.16 -28.53
CA GLU A 404 -24.16 -36.26 -29.66
C GLU A 404 -24.21 -34.80 -29.20
N GLU A 405 -25.18 -34.46 -28.33
CA GLU A 405 -25.29 -33.14 -27.70
C GLU A 405 -24.11 -32.87 -26.74
N MET A 406 -23.69 -33.87 -25.97
CA MET A 406 -22.51 -33.79 -25.11
C MET A 406 -21.23 -33.59 -25.93
N GLU A 407 -21.05 -34.29 -27.04
CA GLU A 407 -19.91 -34.11 -27.95
C GLU A 407 -19.92 -32.74 -28.62
N ALA A 408 -21.08 -32.26 -29.09
CA ALA A 408 -21.23 -30.94 -29.68
C ALA A 408 -20.84 -29.83 -28.69
N ASP A 409 -21.23 -29.94 -27.42
CA ASP A 409 -20.82 -29.02 -26.36
C ASP A 409 -19.30 -29.07 -26.09
N ILE A 410 -18.73 -30.28 -26.01
CA ILE A 410 -17.28 -30.47 -25.82
C ILE A 410 -16.49 -29.83 -26.97
N GLN A 411 -16.90 -30.04 -28.22
CA GLN A 411 -16.23 -29.46 -29.38
C GLN A 411 -16.42 -27.95 -29.47
N LYS A 412 -17.60 -27.43 -29.14
CA LYS A 412 -17.84 -25.99 -28.98
C LYS A 412 -16.89 -25.38 -27.94
N LYS A 413 -16.76 -26.00 -26.76
CA LYS A 413 -15.84 -25.55 -25.70
C LYS A 413 -14.38 -25.57 -26.13
N LYS A 414 -13.94 -26.62 -26.84
CA LYS A 414 -12.59 -26.73 -27.44
C LYS A 414 -12.34 -25.57 -28.41
N ILE A 415 -13.29 -25.25 -29.30
CA ILE A 415 -13.19 -24.15 -30.28
C ILE A 415 -13.18 -22.77 -29.60
N GLU A 416 -14.04 -22.55 -28.60
CA GLU A 416 -14.09 -21.30 -27.82
C GLU A 416 -12.78 -21.07 -27.06
N ASN A 417 -12.25 -22.10 -26.40
CA ASN A 417 -10.96 -22.02 -25.72
C ASN A 417 -9.78 -21.81 -26.67
N ALA A 418 -9.75 -22.48 -27.83
CA ALA A 418 -8.69 -22.28 -28.84
C ALA A 418 -8.68 -20.86 -29.43
N LYS A 419 -9.84 -20.19 -29.53
CA LYS A 419 -9.94 -18.79 -29.96
C LYS A 419 -9.43 -17.80 -28.91
N ARG A 420 -9.50 -18.15 -27.62
CA ARG A 420 -9.16 -17.26 -26.50
C ARG A 420 -7.75 -17.48 -25.96
N TYR A 421 -7.39 -18.72 -25.66
CA TYR A 421 -6.18 -19.11 -24.94
C TYR A 421 -5.07 -19.56 -25.89
N SER A 422 -3.82 -19.20 -25.56
CA SER A 422 -2.66 -19.61 -26.38
C SER A 422 -2.41 -21.12 -26.31
N HIS A 423 -2.13 -21.76 -27.45
CA HIS A 423 -1.89 -23.21 -27.50
C HIS A 423 -0.75 -23.66 -26.57
N SER A 424 -1.08 -24.58 -25.65
CA SER A 424 -0.23 -25.21 -24.66
C SER A 424 -0.99 -26.33 -23.93
N GLU A 425 -0.32 -27.41 -23.54
CA GLU A 425 -0.83 -28.48 -22.66
C GLU A 425 -1.22 -27.98 -21.25
N ARG A 426 -0.89 -26.73 -20.90
CA ARG A 426 -1.40 -26.05 -19.70
C ARG A 426 -2.83 -25.52 -19.86
N HIS A 427 -3.32 -25.38 -21.09
CA HIS A 427 -4.58 -24.68 -21.41
C HIS A 427 -5.70 -25.62 -21.90
N THR A 428 -5.68 -26.87 -21.46
CA THR A 428 -6.61 -27.93 -21.89
C THR A 428 -7.97 -27.89 -21.17
N ILE A 429 -8.00 -27.47 -19.90
CA ILE A 429 -9.17 -27.53 -18.98
C ILE A 429 -9.70 -26.14 -18.58
N GLN A 430 -9.66 -25.17 -19.49
CA GLN A 430 -9.86 -23.75 -19.15
C GLN A 430 -11.33 -23.32 -19.16
N ALA A 431 -11.70 -22.41 -18.25
CA ALA A 431 -13.04 -21.83 -18.17
C ALA A 431 -13.04 -20.39 -17.60
N ASP A 432 -14.05 -19.61 -17.93
CA ASP A 432 -14.34 -18.34 -17.24
C ASP A 432 -15.33 -18.59 -16.08
N TYR A 433 -15.07 -17.98 -14.92
CA TYR A 433 -15.74 -18.30 -13.65
C TYR A 433 -17.26 -18.07 -13.64
N ILE A 434 -17.72 -16.83 -13.85
CA ILE A 434 -19.16 -16.51 -13.83
C ILE A 434 -19.92 -17.28 -14.92
N PRO A 435 -19.44 -17.35 -16.19
CA PRO A 435 -20.11 -18.12 -17.23
C PRO A 435 -20.26 -19.60 -16.91
N TYR A 436 -19.20 -20.25 -16.40
CA TYR A 436 -19.22 -21.69 -16.08
C TYR A 436 -20.08 -22.00 -14.85
N LEU A 437 -20.03 -21.17 -13.79
CA LEU A 437 -20.93 -21.35 -12.66
C LEU A 437 -22.41 -21.13 -13.07
N ASP A 438 -22.71 -20.11 -13.86
CA ASP A 438 -24.06 -19.90 -14.39
C ASP A 438 -24.53 -21.07 -15.28
N GLU A 439 -23.64 -21.65 -16.07
CA GLU A 439 -23.91 -22.81 -16.92
C GLU A 439 -24.28 -24.04 -16.08
N ILE A 440 -23.40 -24.47 -15.15
CA ILE A 440 -23.65 -25.63 -14.28
C ILE A 440 -24.88 -25.40 -13.38
N TYR A 441 -25.02 -24.23 -12.77
CA TYR A 441 -26.16 -23.94 -11.91
C TYR A 441 -27.48 -23.68 -12.67
N SER A 442 -27.46 -23.50 -14.00
CA SER A 442 -28.68 -23.54 -14.80
C SER A 442 -29.23 -24.96 -14.94
N LEU A 443 -28.36 -25.95 -15.14
CA LEU A 443 -28.75 -27.37 -15.30
C LEU A 443 -29.49 -27.93 -14.08
N ILE A 444 -29.27 -27.34 -12.90
CA ILE A 444 -29.94 -27.73 -11.64
C ILE A 444 -30.95 -26.70 -11.12
N GLY A 445 -31.32 -25.68 -11.92
CA GLY A 445 -32.29 -24.65 -11.55
C GLY A 445 -31.86 -23.68 -10.42
N ALA A 446 -30.60 -23.74 -9.97
CA ALA A 446 -30.08 -22.94 -8.87
C ALA A 446 -29.52 -21.56 -9.28
N LYS A 447 -29.39 -21.29 -10.58
CA LYS A 447 -29.03 -19.96 -11.09
C LYS A 447 -30.14 -18.93 -10.76
N PRO A 448 -29.83 -17.80 -10.10
CA PRO A 448 -30.84 -16.78 -9.77
C PRO A 448 -31.59 -16.22 -10.98
N ASN A 449 -32.92 -16.12 -10.89
CA ASN A 449 -33.72 -15.41 -11.89
C ASN A 449 -33.64 -13.89 -11.65
N PHE A 450 -32.65 -13.24 -12.27
CA PHE A 450 -32.39 -11.80 -12.16
C PHE A 450 -33.58 -10.92 -12.59
N PHE A 451 -34.36 -11.33 -13.60
CA PHE A 451 -35.52 -10.55 -14.03
C PHE A 451 -36.64 -10.56 -12.98
N LYS A 452 -36.99 -11.74 -12.44
CA LYS A 452 -37.94 -11.83 -11.31
C LYS A 452 -37.43 -11.07 -10.09
N MET A 453 -36.14 -11.18 -9.78
CA MET A 453 -35.52 -10.56 -8.61
C MET A 453 -35.50 -9.03 -8.69
N LEU A 454 -35.40 -8.42 -9.87
CA LEU A 454 -35.51 -6.95 -10.04
C LEU A 454 -36.83 -6.39 -9.46
N PHE A 455 -37.93 -7.13 -9.58
CA PHE A 455 -39.25 -6.71 -9.10
C PHE A 455 -39.62 -7.26 -7.71
N THR A 456 -38.93 -8.29 -7.22
CA THR A 456 -39.26 -8.97 -5.94
C THR A 456 -38.25 -8.73 -4.82
N ASP A 457 -36.99 -8.46 -5.13
CA ASP A 457 -35.97 -8.00 -4.19
C ASP A 457 -34.94 -7.10 -4.93
N PRO A 458 -35.28 -5.83 -5.21
CA PRO A 458 -34.40 -4.93 -5.94
C PRO A 458 -33.07 -4.68 -5.22
N VAL A 459 -33.03 -4.78 -3.88
CA VAL A 459 -31.80 -4.60 -3.09
C VAL A 459 -30.84 -5.75 -3.35
N LEU A 460 -31.33 -7.00 -3.35
CA LEU A 460 -30.53 -8.17 -3.70
C LEU A 460 -30.14 -8.17 -5.18
N PHE A 461 -31.05 -7.78 -6.08
CA PHE A 461 -30.75 -7.62 -7.52
C PHE A 461 -29.57 -6.67 -7.75
N TRP A 462 -29.63 -5.43 -7.26
CA TRP A 462 -28.56 -4.45 -7.48
C TRP A 462 -27.25 -4.88 -6.80
N THR A 463 -27.33 -5.54 -5.65
CA THR A 463 -26.16 -6.11 -4.95
C THR A 463 -25.48 -7.20 -5.76
N LEU A 464 -26.23 -8.10 -6.41
CA LEU A 464 -25.68 -9.16 -7.27
C LEU A 464 -25.22 -8.66 -8.64
N PHE A 465 -25.84 -7.59 -9.17
CA PHE A 465 -25.50 -7.05 -10.49
C PHE A 465 -24.21 -6.22 -10.47
N PHE A 466 -24.09 -5.28 -9.51
CA PHE A 466 -22.93 -4.38 -9.38
C PHE A 466 -21.88 -4.82 -8.34
N GLY A 467 -22.22 -5.79 -7.49
CA GLY A 467 -21.29 -6.42 -6.54
C GLY A 467 -20.54 -7.62 -7.12
N PRO A 468 -19.73 -8.30 -6.28
CA PRO A 468 -19.06 -9.55 -6.62
C PRO A 468 -20.03 -10.71 -6.87
N SER A 469 -19.68 -11.57 -7.81
CA SER A 469 -20.42 -12.79 -8.15
C SER A 469 -20.09 -13.93 -7.17
N LEU A 470 -20.49 -13.74 -5.91
CA LEU A 470 -20.26 -14.65 -4.80
C LEU A 470 -20.91 -16.03 -5.02
N PRO A 471 -20.34 -17.12 -4.47
CA PRO A 471 -20.91 -18.47 -4.62
C PRO A 471 -22.27 -18.61 -3.92
N TYR A 472 -22.51 -17.86 -2.84
CA TYR A 472 -23.76 -17.87 -2.06
C TYR A 472 -25.03 -17.65 -2.90
N GLN A 473 -24.93 -16.94 -4.03
CA GLN A 473 -26.08 -16.69 -4.92
C GLN A 473 -26.70 -17.99 -5.46
N TYR A 474 -25.92 -19.05 -5.60
CA TYR A 474 -26.36 -20.35 -6.11
C TYR A 474 -26.97 -21.26 -5.04
N ARG A 475 -27.26 -20.70 -3.85
CA ARG A 475 -28.07 -21.30 -2.78
C ARG A 475 -29.32 -20.46 -2.45
N LEU A 476 -29.64 -19.44 -3.26
CA LEU A 476 -30.87 -18.64 -3.14
C LEU A 476 -32.13 -19.38 -3.65
N GLN A 477 -31.95 -20.30 -4.60
CA GLN A 477 -33.02 -21.08 -5.24
C GLN A 477 -32.46 -22.41 -5.75
N GLY A 478 -33.35 -23.28 -6.26
CA GLY A 478 -32.98 -24.63 -6.71
C GLY A 478 -32.87 -25.62 -5.53
N PRO A 479 -32.29 -26.81 -5.76
CA PRO A 479 -32.16 -27.85 -4.74
C PRO A 479 -31.14 -27.44 -3.66
N HIS A 480 -31.48 -27.76 -2.42
CA HIS A 480 -30.72 -27.43 -1.20
C HIS A 480 -30.42 -25.93 -1.05
N PRO A 481 -31.46 -25.07 -1.00
CA PRO A 481 -31.28 -23.64 -0.75
C PRO A 481 -30.80 -23.41 0.69
N TRP A 482 -29.97 -22.40 0.90
CA TRP A 482 -29.43 -22.04 2.21
C TRP A 482 -30.11 -20.78 2.71
N PRO A 483 -30.85 -20.80 3.84
CA PRO A 483 -31.55 -19.62 4.36
C PRO A 483 -30.62 -18.42 4.62
N GLY A 484 -29.36 -18.67 4.97
CA GLY A 484 -28.36 -17.62 5.16
C GLY A 484 -27.88 -16.95 3.85
N ALA A 485 -28.15 -17.50 2.67
CA ALA A 485 -27.58 -17.06 1.39
C ALA A 485 -27.85 -15.58 1.10
N ARG A 486 -29.10 -15.11 1.28
CA ARG A 486 -29.48 -13.71 1.09
C ARG A 486 -28.66 -12.78 1.98
N GLN A 487 -28.62 -13.08 3.28
CA GLN A 487 -27.90 -12.26 4.24
C GLN A 487 -26.38 -12.32 4.03
N ALA A 488 -25.85 -13.49 3.65
CA ALA A 488 -24.45 -13.65 3.30
C ALA A 488 -24.06 -12.77 2.11
N ILE A 489 -24.92 -12.61 1.11
CA ILE A 489 -24.71 -11.70 -0.02
C ILE A 489 -24.76 -10.26 0.45
N LEU A 490 -25.80 -9.81 1.17
CA LEU A 490 -25.89 -8.40 1.61
C LEU A 490 -24.73 -8.01 2.54
N ASP A 491 -24.31 -8.92 3.43
CA ASP A 491 -23.23 -8.72 4.39
C ASP A 491 -21.83 -9.12 3.87
N TRP A 492 -21.64 -9.37 2.56
CA TRP A 492 -20.30 -9.68 2.03
C TRP A 492 -19.30 -8.56 2.35
N LYS A 493 -19.75 -7.30 2.28
CA LYS A 493 -18.93 -6.15 2.69
C LYS A 493 -18.55 -6.26 4.16
N LYS A 494 -19.49 -6.60 5.05
CA LYS A 494 -19.20 -6.76 6.48
C LYS A 494 -18.16 -7.86 6.70
N ARG A 495 -18.24 -9.04 6.07
CA ARG A 495 -17.25 -10.12 6.28
C ARG A 495 -15.91 -9.95 5.56
N ILE A 496 -15.84 -9.20 4.46
CA ILE A 496 -14.55 -8.77 3.88
C ILE A 496 -13.91 -7.66 4.71
N VAL A 497 -14.74 -6.77 5.26
CA VAL A 497 -14.25 -5.67 6.08
C VAL A 497 -13.90 -6.16 7.49
N LYS A 498 -14.61 -7.09 8.14
CA LYS A 498 -14.35 -7.55 9.51
C LYS A 498 -12.93 -8.06 9.86
N PRO A 499 -12.23 -8.86 9.03
CA PRO A 499 -10.83 -9.23 9.29
C PRO A 499 -9.85 -8.09 8.95
N LEU A 500 -10.37 -7.00 8.41
CA LEU A 500 -9.73 -5.70 8.35
C LEU A 500 -10.27 -4.88 9.55
N ARG A 501 -11.35 -4.12 9.36
CA ARG A 501 -12.01 -3.18 10.27
C ARG A 501 -13.33 -3.74 10.83
N GLY A 502 -13.52 -3.66 12.15
CA GLY A 502 -14.64 -4.31 12.83
C GLY A 502 -16.06 -3.77 12.58
N ASP A 503 -16.21 -2.55 12.03
CA ASP A 503 -17.54 -1.90 11.88
C ASP A 503 -17.62 -0.93 10.67
N TYR A 504 -18.83 -0.51 10.27
CA TYR A 504 -19.19 -0.13 8.89
C TYR A 504 -19.75 1.31 8.66
N GLU A 505 -20.35 2.01 9.63
CA GLU A 505 -21.37 3.07 9.33
C GLU A 505 -20.92 4.56 9.18
N TYR A 506 -19.67 4.96 9.44
CA TYR A 506 -19.27 6.37 9.69
C TYR A 506 -18.96 7.27 8.44
N TYR A 507 -19.57 8.49 8.26
CA TYR A 507 -19.45 9.34 7.03
C TYR A 507 -18.91 10.84 7.11
N GLU A 508 -19.67 11.95 6.81
CA GLU A 508 -19.21 13.11 5.94
C GLU A 508 -18.70 14.54 6.41
N ASN A 509 -19.53 15.64 6.38
CA ASN A 509 -19.35 16.83 5.46
C ASN A 509 -19.00 18.27 6.06
N SER A 510 -19.34 19.39 5.35
CA SER A 510 -19.19 20.89 5.56
C SER A 510 -17.93 21.62 4.99
N ILE A 511 -17.89 22.98 4.75
CA ILE A 511 -16.90 23.66 3.82
C ILE A 511 -16.84 25.27 3.69
N LYS A 512 -15.75 25.97 3.13
CA LYS A 512 -15.61 27.36 2.44
C LYS A 512 -14.19 28.12 2.24
N VAL A 513 -14.06 29.50 2.14
CA VAL A 513 -13.11 30.43 1.32
C VAL A 513 -12.26 31.56 2.10
N HIS A 514 -11.47 32.63 1.70
CA HIS A 514 -10.93 33.42 0.49
C HIS A 514 -9.59 34.33 0.71
N PHE A 515 -9.25 35.46 -0.04
CA PHE A 515 -7.90 36.21 -0.12
C PHE A 515 -7.76 37.64 -0.86
N VAL A 516 -6.88 38.64 -0.48
CA VAL A 516 -6.39 39.94 -1.20
C VAL A 516 -4.88 40.40 -0.80
N SER A 517 -4.30 41.62 -1.13
CA SER A 517 -2.82 42.06 -1.21
C SER A 517 -2.47 43.59 -0.92
N VAL A 518 -1.27 44.32 -0.89
CA VAL A 518 0.24 44.27 -1.21
C VAL A 518 1.07 45.58 -0.77
N LYS A 519 2.46 45.67 -0.53
CA LYS A 519 3.45 46.88 -0.71
C LYS A 519 4.94 46.89 -0.08
N ASN A 520 5.81 47.92 -0.35
CA ASN A 520 7.35 48.00 -0.23
C ASN A 520 7.98 49.42 0.21
N MET A 521 9.28 49.89 0.21
CA MET A 521 10.67 49.56 -0.33
C MET A 521 11.95 50.28 0.39
N ALA A 522 13.21 49.74 0.64
CA ALA A 522 14.51 50.45 1.14
C ALA A 522 15.98 49.73 1.17
N SER A 523 16.92 49.86 2.20
CA SER A 523 18.46 49.75 2.25
C SER A 523 19.29 48.88 3.35
N LYS A 524 20.60 49.18 3.72
CA LYS A 524 21.69 48.33 4.40
C LYS A 524 21.92 48.44 5.97
N ARG A 525 22.58 47.43 6.66
CA ARG A 525 22.83 47.25 8.16
C ARG A 525 23.90 46.14 8.55
N LYS A 526 24.39 46.04 9.82
CA LYS A 526 25.17 44.90 10.45
C LYS A 526 24.23 43.84 11.07
N ILE A 527 24.46 42.54 10.84
CA ILE A 527 23.49 41.47 11.17
C ILE A 527 24.13 40.21 11.78
N LEU A 528 23.47 39.66 12.81
CA LEU A 528 23.73 38.34 13.38
C LEU A 528 22.64 37.32 13.04
N VAL A 529 23.03 36.08 12.76
CA VAL A 529 22.18 34.88 12.67
C VAL A 529 22.60 33.88 13.76
N ILE A 530 21.64 33.32 14.51
CA ILE A 530 21.92 32.36 15.60
C ILE A 530 21.47 30.95 15.18
N GLY A 531 22.43 30.05 14.99
CA GLY A 531 22.24 28.63 14.65
C GLY A 531 22.51 28.30 13.18
N GLY A 532 23.53 27.49 12.92
CA GLY A 532 23.97 27.01 11.59
C GLY A 532 23.10 25.90 10.99
N GLY A 533 21.81 25.85 11.35
CA GLY A 533 20.84 24.92 10.77
C GLY A 533 20.41 25.32 9.36
N PHE A 534 19.42 24.59 8.80
CA PHE A 534 18.87 24.90 7.48
C PHE A 534 18.33 26.34 7.38
N SER A 535 17.66 26.84 8.43
CA SER A 535 17.22 28.24 8.52
C SER A 535 18.38 29.23 8.56
N GLY A 536 19.52 28.88 9.16
CA GLY A 536 20.71 29.73 9.23
C GLY A 536 21.39 29.86 7.88
N LEU A 537 21.52 28.75 7.15
CA LEU A 537 21.97 28.73 5.75
C LEU A 537 21.04 29.58 4.87
N CYS A 538 19.71 29.40 4.98
CA CYS A 538 18.74 30.25 4.28
C CYS A 538 18.86 31.72 4.65
N SER A 539 19.12 32.02 5.94
CA SER A 539 19.26 33.38 6.44
C SER A 539 20.46 34.09 5.79
N ILE A 540 21.67 33.52 5.90
CA ILE A 540 22.88 34.06 5.27
C ILE A 540 22.65 34.28 3.78
N LYS A 541 22.11 33.25 3.10
CA LYS A 541 21.84 33.27 1.66
C LYS A 541 20.87 34.40 1.27
N CYS A 542 19.75 34.58 1.98
CA CYS A 542 18.78 35.64 1.66
C CYS A 542 19.24 37.05 2.07
N LEU A 543 20.10 37.16 3.09
CA LEU A 543 20.75 38.42 3.46
C LEU A 543 21.76 38.86 2.40
N LYS A 544 22.56 37.93 1.86
CA LYS A 544 23.44 38.20 0.72
C LYS A 544 22.68 38.59 -0.54
N GLU A 545 21.49 38.03 -0.78
CA GLU A 545 20.62 38.45 -1.89
C GLU A 545 20.16 39.93 -1.78
N GLU A 546 20.06 40.50 -0.56
CA GLU A 546 19.80 41.94 -0.38
C GLU A 546 21.06 42.83 -0.36
N GLY A 547 22.26 42.23 -0.37
CA GLY A 547 23.53 42.94 -0.29
C GLY A 547 24.03 43.21 1.14
N TYR A 548 23.61 42.40 2.12
CA TYR A 548 24.19 42.40 3.47
C TYR A 548 25.35 41.41 3.61
N ASP A 549 26.17 41.64 4.63
CA ASP A 549 27.24 40.75 5.07
C ASP A 549 26.99 40.34 6.53
N PRO A 550 26.35 39.18 6.78
CA PRO A 550 26.00 38.74 8.13
C PRO A 550 27.08 37.84 8.75
N VAL A 551 27.14 37.80 10.08
CA VAL A 551 27.80 36.72 10.83
C VAL A 551 26.76 35.72 11.32
N CYS A 552 27.14 34.45 11.42
CA CYS A 552 26.31 33.38 11.95
C CYS A 552 27.08 32.59 13.01
N TYR A 553 26.56 32.53 14.24
CA TYR A 553 27.15 31.73 15.31
C TYR A 553 26.49 30.35 15.35
N GLU A 554 27.30 29.30 15.20
CA GLU A 554 26.91 27.90 15.40
C GLU A 554 27.66 27.34 16.60
N LYS A 555 26.92 26.76 17.55
CA LYS A 555 27.48 26.37 18.86
C LYS A 555 28.27 25.07 18.86
N THR A 556 28.10 24.25 17.82
CA THR A 556 28.88 23.04 17.59
C THR A 556 29.95 23.26 16.51
N SER A 557 30.86 22.30 16.35
CA SER A 557 31.97 22.37 15.40
C SER A 557 31.55 22.21 13.92
N ASN A 558 30.25 21.95 13.66
CA ASN A 558 29.74 21.59 12.35
C ASN A 558 28.33 22.15 12.13
N PHE A 559 28.07 22.68 10.92
CA PHE A 559 26.75 23.16 10.52
C PHE A 559 25.76 22.02 10.24
N GLY A 560 24.49 22.36 9.99
CA GLY A 560 23.42 21.42 9.62
C GLY A 560 22.38 21.16 10.71
N GLY A 561 22.68 21.53 11.96
CA GLY A 561 21.75 21.40 13.10
C GLY A 561 21.30 19.95 13.30
N THR A 562 19.99 19.72 13.25
CA THR A 562 19.34 18.40 13.40
C THR A 562 19.85 17.35 12.41
N TRP A 563 20.19 17.75 11.18
CA TRP A 563 20.51 16.81 10.10
C TRP A 563 21.97 16.33 10.14
N TYR A 564 22.79 16.96 10.98
CA TYR A 564 24.12 16.45 11.32
C TYR A 564 23.98 15.31 12.34
N TYR A 565 24.44 14.12 11.97
CA TYR A 565 24.37 12.93 12.82
C TYR A 565 25.37 13.00 13.97
N ARG A 566 24.94 12.65 15.18
CA ARG A 566 25.76 12.59 16.39
C ARG A 566 25.29 11.38 17.21
N GLU A 567 26.21 10.49 17.59
CA GLU A 567 25.90 9.29 18.39
C GLU A 567 25.44 9.67 19.80
N GLU A 568 26.12 10.64 20.41
CA GLU A 568 25.62 11.33 21.61
C GLU A 568 24.78 12.55 21.23
N THR A 569 23.81 12.90 22.05
CA THR A 569 22.91 14.04 21.79
C THR A 569 22.68 14.82 23.09
N PRO A 570 23.57 15.80 23.40
CA PRO A 570 23.45 16.63 24.59
C PRO A 570 22.21 17.54 24.56
N MET A 571 21.73 17.92 25.74
CA MET A 571 20.56 18.81 25.86
C MET A 571 20.76 20.13 25.10
N GLY A 572 19.78 20.50 24.29
CA GLY A 572 19.84 21.69 23.45
C GLY A 572 20.67 21.56 22.16
N ILE A 573 21.17 20.36 21.84
CA ILE A 573 21.82 20.05 20.54
C ILE A 573 20.95 19.01 19.81
N PRO A 574 20.27 19.36 18.71
CA PRO A 574 19.45 18.40 17.98
C PRO A 574 20.33 17.43 17.16
N SER A 575 19.89 16.17 17.07
CA SER A 575 20.44 15.15 16.17
C SER A 575 19.31 14.23 15.68
N ILE A 576 19.65 13.27 14.82
CA ILE A 576 18.71 12.43 14.06
C ILE A 576 19.16 10.96 14.08
N MET A 577 18.28 10.03 13.67
CA MET A 577 18.64 8.60 13.53
C MET A 577 19.27 8.39 12.14
N PRO A 578 20.24 7.46 11.98
CA PRO A 578 21.00 7.30 10.73
C PRO A 578 20.16 6.71 9.59
N THR A 579 19.02 6.13 9.95
CA THR A 579 17.94 5.56 9.15
C THR A 579 16.93 6.60 8.65
N THR A 580 16.87 7.81 9.22
CA THR A 580 15.77 8.75 8.97
C THR A 580 15.77 9.28 7.52
N ILE A 581 14.57 9.27 6.93
CA ILE A 581 14.25 9.81 5.60
C ILE A 581 13.36 11.06 5.77
N ILE A 582 13.66 12.14 5.04
CA ILE A 582 12.86 13.37 5.13
C ILE A 582 11.43 13.18 4.59
N ASN A 583 10.48 13.97 5.11
CA ASN A 583 9.04 13.78 4.85
C ASN A 583 8.51 14.50 3.61
N HIS A 584 9.33 15.34 2.95
CA HIS A 584 8.99 16.01 1.70
C HIS A 584 9.98 15.69 0.59
N SER A 585 9.52 15.74 -0.65
CA SER A 585 10.32 15.38 -1.82
C SER A 585 11.35 16.46 -2.18
N LYS A 586 12.44 16.09 -2.86
CA LYS A 586 13.55 16.99 -3.17
C LYS A 586 13.13 18.26 -3.92
N GLU A 587 12.19 18.14 -4.87
CA GLU A 587 11.69 19.29 -5.65
C GLU A 587 10.73 20.19 -4.86
N MET A 588 9.94 19.61 -3.94
CA MET A 588 9.01 20.37 -3.11
C MET A 588 9.72 21.01 -1.90
N GLY A 589 10.83 20.41 -1.44
CA GLY A 589 11.70 20.91 -0.37
C GLY A 589 12.88 21.77 -0.84
N ALA A 590 13.01 22.02 -2.14
CA ALA A 590 14.11 22.79 -2.73
C ALA A 590 14.08 24.26 -2.30
N LEU A 591 15.23 24.95 -2.39
CA LEU A 591 15.25 26.41 -2.36
C LEU A 591 14.75 26.95 -3.71
N SER A 592 14.08 28.09 -3.69
CA SER A 592 13.43 28.69 -4.86
C SER A 592 14.39 29.04 -6.01
N ASN A 593 15.70 29.13 -5.77
CA ASN A 593 16.75 29.24 -6.79
C ASN A 593 17.89 28.18 -6.67
N TYR A 594 17.63 27.05 -6.02
CA TYR A 594 18.52 25.88 -6.07
C TYR A 594 17.75 24.64 -6.52
N VAL A 595 18.13 24.09 -7.67
CA VAL A 595 17.61 22.81 -8.16
C VAL A 595 18.52 21.68 -7.64
N PRO A 596 18.00 20.73 -6.82
CA PRO A 596 18.77 19.55 -6.42
C PRO A 596 19.15 18.68 -7.61
N ASP A 597 20.28 17.98 -7.52
CA ASP A 597 20.74 17.12 -8.60
C ASP A 597 19.69 16.04 -8.94
N LYS A 598 19.49 15.80 -10.25
CA LYS A 598 18.59 14.77 -10.78
C LYS A 598 18.89 13.36 -10.25
N ASN A 599 20.16 13.06 -9.94
CA ASN A 599 20.64 11.78 -9.42
C ASN A 599 20.19 11.48 -7.99
N TYR A 600 19.97 12.49 -7.14
CA TYR A 600 19.49 12.29 -5.77
C TYR A 600 18.14 11.53 -5.73
N PRO A 601 17.88 10.64 -4.75
CA PRO A 601 16.57 10.04 -4.58
C PRO A 601 15.50 11.10 -4.27
N ASN A 602 14.24 10.80 -4.60
CA ASN A 602 13.16 11.78 -4.45
C ASN A 602 12.85 12.15 -3.00
N TYR A 603 13.13 11.26 -2.03
CA TYR A 603 13.20 11.56 -0.62
C TYR A 603 14.61 11.24 -0.14
N LEU A 604 15.22 12.17 0.60
CA LEU A 604 16.61 12.12 1.01
C LEU A 604 16.76 11.48 2.39
N ARG A 605 17.77 10.62 2.56
CA ARG A 605 18.29 10.19 3.87
C ARG A 605 19.08 11.34 4.51
N HIS A 606 19.23 11.32 5.83
CA HIS A 606 19.91 12.42 6.57
C HIS A 606 21.27 12.84 5.98
N HIS A 607 22.13 11.90 5.58
CA HIS A 607 23.45 12.17 5.01
C HIS A 607 23.38 12.72 3.57
N GLU A 608 22.41 12.28 2.77
CA GLU A 608 22.16 12.84 1.43
C GLU A 608 21.65 14.28 1.52
N LEU A 609 20.84 14.57 2.55
CA LEU A 609 20.35 15.91 2.83
C LEU A 609 21.46 16.83 3.37
N LEU A 610 22.33 16.33 4.26
CA LEU A 610 23.49 17.07 4.74
C LEU A 610 24.48 17.39 3.60
N LYS A 611 24.69 16.43 2.67
CA LYS A 611 25.46 16.67 1.45
C LYS A 611 24.83 17.75 0.57
N LEU A 612 23.52 17.68 0.32
CA LEU A 612 22.79 18.74 -0.40
C LEU A 612 22.90 20.10 0.31
N MET A 613 22.86 20.14 1.64
CA MET A 613 23.09 21.37 2.43
C MET A 613 24.53 21.88 2.28
N THR A 614 25.52 20.99 2.14
CA THR A 614 26.93 21.37 1.87
C THR A 614 27.05 21.99 0.48
N GLU A 615 26.53 21.34 -0.56
CA GLU A 615 26.51 21.86 -1.94
C GLU A 615 25.80 23.23 -2.04
N MET A 616 24.74 23.45 -1.24
CA MET A 616 24.09 24.76 -1.13
C MET A 616 24.95 25.78 -0.37
N ALA A 617 25.59 25.40 0.73
CA ALA A 617 26.44 26.29 1.52
C ALA A 617 27.71 26.70 0.78
N GLU A 618 28.27 25.84 -0.06
CA GLU A 618 29.38 26.13 -0.98
C GLU A 618 28.91 27.07 -2.09
N LYS A 619 27.86 26.71 -2.84
CA LYS A 619 27.38 27.49 -3.99
C LYS A 619 26.92 28.90 -3.62
N PHE A 620 26.31 29.09 -2.45
CA PHE A 620 25.91 30.40 -1.95
C PHE A 620 26.96 31.05 -1.04
N ASP A 621 28.13 30.42 -0.89
CA ASP A 621 29.28 30.95 -0.13
C ASP A 621 28.85 31.33 1.31
N CYS A 622 28.11 30.44 1.96
CA CYS A 622 27.57 30.65 3.30
C CYS A 622 28.55 30.27 4.42
N LEU A 623 29.45 29.31 4.18
CA LEU A 623 30.30 28.76 5.23
C LEU A 623 31.27 29.79 5.83
N LYS A 624 31.80 30.73 5.03
CA LYS A 624 32.67 31.81 5.54
C LYS A 624 31.99 32.78 6.52
N HIS A 625 30.66 32.79 6.54
CA HIS A 625 29.87 33.60 7.47
C HIS A 625 29.55 32.82 8.76
N MET A 626 29.83 31.51 8.82
CA MET A 626 29.58 30.67 9.99
C MET A 626 30.84 30.59 10.86
N VAL A 627 30.73 31.08 12.10
CA VAL A 627 31.76 30.87 13.13
C VAL A 627 31.28 29.73 14.02
N PHE A 628 32.01 28.62 13.96
CA PHE A 628 31.74 27.41 14.71
C PHE A 628 32.20 27.52 16.17
N ASN A 629 31.69 26.63 17.01
CA ASN A 629 31.96 26.61 18.45
C ASN A 629 31.67 27.95 19.14
N ARG A 630 30.55 28.59 18.77
CA ARG A 630 30.04 29.85 19.35
C ARG A 630 28.62 29.68 19.86
N GLU A 631 28.49 29.48 21.17
CA GLU A 631 27.19 29.44 21.86
C GLU A 631 26.78 30.85 22.27
N VAL A 632 25.68 31.36 21.71
CA VAL A 632 25.09 32.60 22.22
C VAL A 632 24.38 32.31 23.54
N THR A 633 24.92 32.86 24.62
CA THR A 633 24.43 32.68 25.99
C THR A 633 23.46 33.78 26.41
N GLN A 634 23.54 34.98 25.82
CA GLN A 634 22.59 36.07 26.08
C GLN A 634 22.37 36.94 24.83
N VAL A 635 21.13 37.43 24.67
CA VAL A 635 20.69 38.46 23.71
C VAL A 635 19.79 39.41 24.50
N LYS A 636 20.28 40.62 24.74
CA LYS A 636 19.60 41.71 25.47
C LYS A 636 19.48 42.95 24.58
N ARG A 637 18.52 43.82 24.85
CA ARG A 637 18.44 45.14 24.22
C ARG A 637 19.64 45.98 24.65
N SER A 638 20.26 46.72 23.73
CA SER A 638 21.29 47.69 24.13
C SER A 638 20.67 48.87 24.87
N ASN A 639 21.49 49.60 25.63
CA ASN A 639 21.03 50.76 26.43
C ASN A 639 20.35 51.86 25.56
N ASP A 640 20.69 51.92 24.27
CA ASP A 640 20.16 52.85 23.26
C ASP A 640 19.09 52.23 22.34
N TYR A 641 18.58 51.03 22.67
CA TYR A 641 17.64 50.27 21.82
C TYR A 641 16.42 51.09 21.37
N GLU A 642 15.90 51.97 22.22
CA GLU A 642 14.72 52.78 21.87
C GLU A 642 14.97 53.72 20.67
N GLU A 643 16.21 54.16 20.45
CA GLU A 643 16.58 54.97 19.29
C GLU A 643 17.05 54.11 18.11
N THR A 644 17.96 53.15 18.35
CA THR A 644 18.70 52.46 17.29
C THR A 644 18.21 51.04 16.99
N GLY A 645 17.45 50.43 17.90
CA GLY A 645 16.97 49.04 17.78
C GLY A 645 18.06 47.98 17.91
N ARG A 646 19.25 48.32 18.42
CA ARG A 646 20.43 47.45 18.50
C ARG A 646 20.37 46.43 19.64
N TRP A 647 21.04 45.30 19.43
CA TRP A 647 21.08 44.18 20.37
C TRP A 647 22.50 43.95 20.85
N GLU A 648 22.66 43.71 22.13
CA GLU A 648 23.91 43.32 22.76
C GLU A 648 23.88 41.81 23.03
N VAL A 649 24.92 41.11 22.59
CA VAL A 649 24.92 39.65 22.46
C VAL A 649 26.18 39.08 23.09
N THR A 650 25.98 38.26 24.12
CA THR A 650 27.04 37.55 24.85
C THR A 650 27.26 36.17 24.24
N VAL A 651 28.49 35.87 23.83
CA VAL A 651 28.86 34.67 23.06
C VAL A 651 29.97 33.93 23.80
N LYS A 652 29.78 32.63 24.01
CA LYS A 652 30.78 31.73 24.59
C LYS A 652 31.44 30.87 23.50
N ASN A 653 32.77 30.84 23.51
CA ASN A 653 33.56 29.87 22.77
C ASN A 653 33.42 28.50 23.45
N THR A 654 32.87 27.50 22.76
CA THR A 654 32.61 26.17 23.37
C THR A 654 33.84 25.28 23.47
N GLU A 655 34.96 25.66 22.85
CA GLU A 655 36.26 24.95 22.96
C GLU A 655 37.18 25.58 24.02
N THR A 656 37.32 26.90 24.05
CA THR A 656 38.23 27.59 24.99
C THR A 656 37.55 28.06 26.28
N GLY A 657 36.21 28.11 26.32
CA GLY A 657 35.44 28.65 27.45
C GLY A 657 35.37 30.19 27.52
N GLU A 658 36.14 30.88 26.68
CA GLU A 658 36.15 32.34 26.50
C GLU A 658 34.74 32.92 26.27
N VAL A 659 34.47 34.12 26.80
CA VAL A 659 33.20 34.82 26.63
C VAL A 659 33.46 36.24 26.11
N THR A 660 32.76 36.63 25.05
CA THR A 660 32.80 37.96 24.44
C THR A 660 31.41 38.59 24.38
N GLU A 661 31.34 39.92 24.30
CA GLU A 661 30.09 40.66 24.06
C GLU A 661 30.21 41.51 22.79
N GLU A 662 29.21 41.42 21.91
CA GLU A 662 29.16 42.15 20.63
C GLU A 662 27.80 42.83 20.42
N VAL A 663 27.80 43.98 19.73
CA VAL A 663 26.58 44.72 19.36
C VAL A 663 26.22 44.51 17.88
N PHE A 664 24.93 44.35 17.59
CA PHE A 664 24.37 44.12 16.25
C PHE A 664 23.12 44.97 15.97
N ASP A 665 22.93 45.43 14.73
CA ASP A 665 21.74 46.21 14.33
C ASP A 665 20.52 45.31 14.10
N VAL A 666 20.74 44.01 13.86
CA VAL A 666 19.71 43.01 13.60
C VAL A 666 20.16 41.65 14.12
N VAL A 667 19.27 40.91 14.80
CA VAL A 667 19.50 39.54 15.27
C VAL A 667 18.40 38.62 14.72
N TRP A 668 18.79 37.51 14.10
CA TRP A 668 17.87 36.51 13.54
C TRP A 668 18.04 35.15 14.23
N LEU A 669 16.94 34.62 14.78
CA LEU A 669 16.93 33.35 15.52
C LEU A 669 16.57 32.18 14.59
N ALA A 670 17.56 31.37 14.23
CA ALA A 670 17.43 30.23 13.31
C ALA A 670 17.48 28.85 14.01
N VAL A 671 17.33 28.83 15.34
CA VAL A 671 17.51 27.67 16.24
C VAL A 671 16.45 26.56 16.15
N GLY A 672 15.39 26.74 15.35
CA GLY A 672 14.33 25.74 15.15
C GLY A 672 13.41 25.54 16.36
N HIS A 673 12.63 24.45 16.34
CA HIS A 673 11.57 24.17 17.34
C HIS A 673 11.57 22.72 17.88
N ILE A 674 12.66 21.97 17.68
CA ILE A 674 12.80 20.54 18.00
C ILE A 674 14.07 20.27 18.84
N THR A 675 14.35 21.17 19.78
CA THR A 675 15.68 21.35 20.40
C THR A 675 15.74 20.86 21.85
N TYR A 676 14.66 21.02 22.62
CA TYR A 676 14.56 20.58 24.02
C TYR A 676 13.47 19.51 24.18
N PRO A 677 13.80 18.24 24.44
CA PRO A 677 12.83 17.15 24.50
C PRO A 677 11.80 17.33 25.63
N LYS A 678 10.52 17.09 25.34
CA LYS A 678 9.42 17.19 26.31
C LYS A 678 9.13 15.81 26.88
N MET A 679 9.80 15.44 27.98
CA MET A 679 9.47 14.22 28.71
C MET A 679 8.01 14.27 29.21
N GLY A 680 7.30 13.15 29.06
CA GLY A 680 6.02 12.94 29.73
C GLY A 680 6.23 12.61 31.21
N HIS A 681 5.20 12.83 32.03
CA HIS A 681 5.21 12.43 33.43
C HIS A 681 3.96 11.61 33.72
N TYR A 682 4.11 10.47 34.40
CA TYR A 682 3.08 9.47 34.60
C TYR A 682 3.16 8.92 36.04
N PRO A 683 2.03 8.54 36.67
CA PRO A 683 2.06 8.01 38.04
C PRO A 683 2.91 6.74 38.16
N GLY A 684 3.79 6.67 39.16
CA GLY A 684 4.66 5.52 39.41
C GLY A 684 5.90 5.41 38.50
N MET A 685 6.13 6.39 37.63
CA MET A 685 7.27 6.42 36.69
C MET A 685 8.63 6.45 37.42
N ASP A 686 8.64 6.98 38.64
CA ASP A 686 9.73 6.95 39.62
C ASP A 686 10.14 5.54 40.07
N LYS A 687 9.25 4.55 39.93
CA LYS A 687 9.45 3.19 40.47
C LYS A 687 9.90 2.18 39.42
N PHE A 688 9.84 2.54 38.14
CA PHE A 688 10.12 1.63 37.04
C PHE A 688 11.62 1.30 36.96
N ARG A 689 11.96 0.00 37.01
CA ARG A 689 13.35 -0.46 37.04
C ARG A 689 14.02 -0.55 35.65
N GLY A 690 13.25 -0.35 34.57
CA GLY A 690 13.75 -0.38 33.19
C GLY A 690 14.19 0.99 32.66
N THR A 691 14.67 1.03 31.41
CA THR A 691 15.25 2.24 30.81
C THR A 691 14.19 3.17 30.24
N ILE A 692 14.14 4.45 30.65
CA ILE A 692 13.31 5.48 30.01
C ILE A 692 14.21 6.48 29.26
N MET A 693 13.89 6.79 27.99
CA MET A 693 14.57 7.85 27.22
C MET A 693 13.66 8.51 26.20
N HIS A 694 14.00 9.72 25.74
CA HIS A 694 13.30 10.38 24.63
C HIS A 694 13.83 9.89 23.27
N SER A 695 12.99 9.89 22.24
CA SER A 695 13.36 9.55 20.85
C SER A 695 14.46 10.46 20.26
N HIS A 696 14.66 11.64 20.86
CA HIS A 696 15.80 12.53 20.63
C HIS A 696 17.16 11.85 20.88
N SER A 697 17.22 10.97 21.89
CA SER A 697 18.41 10.20 22.30
C SER A 697 18.43 8.78 21.75
N LEU A 698 17.50 8.43 20.85
CA LEU A 698 17.55 7.20 20.07
C LEU A 698 18.48 7.40 18.86
N LYS A 699 19.34 6.41 18.59
CA LYS A 699 20.35 6.41 17.51
C LYS A 699 20.61 5.01 16.99
N ARG A 700 20.80 4.06 17.92
CA ARG A 700 20.96 2.63 17.68
C ARG A 700 19.90 1.83 18.44
N VAL A 701 19.51 0.69 17.86
CA VAL A 701 18.44 -0.18 18.40
C VAL A 701 18.93 -1.53 18.94
N ASP A 702 20.17 -1.94 18.66
CA ASP A 702 20.80 -3.18 19.14
C ASP A 702 20.61 -3.46 20.65
N LYS A 703 20.73 -2.44 21.50
CA LYS A 703 20.46 -2.49 22.94
C LYS A 703 19.03 -2.90 23.35
N PHE A 704 18.11 -3.02 22.38
CA PHE A 704 16.75 -3.52 22.53
C PHE A 704 16.52 -4.94 21.96
N GLN A 705 17.57 -5.63 21.51
CA GLN A 705 17.49 -7.03 21.08
C GLN A 705 16.78 -7.88 22.15
N ASP A 706 15.79 -8.66 21.72
CA ASP A 706 14.95 -9.56 22.53
C ASP A 706 14.16 -8.91 23.69
N LYS A 707 14.13 -7.57 23.77
CA LYS A 707 13.41 -6.83 24.83
C LYS A 707 11.98 -6.48 24.44
N LYS A 708 11.14 -6.25 25.46
CA LYS A 708 9.81 -5.66 25.35
C LYS A 708 9.91 -4.14 25.53
N VAL A 709 9.49 -3.36 24.52
CA VAL A 709 9.68 -1.90 24.50
C VAL A 709 8.38 -1.16 24.26
N VAL A 710 8.08 -0.13 25.06
CA VAL A 710 6.98 0.81 24.80
C VAL A 710 7.49 2.06 24.09
N VAL A 711 6.77 2.52 23.07
CA VAL A 711 6.96 3.84 22.43
C VAL A 711 5.73 4.70 22.70
N ILE A 712 5.91 5.83 23.39
CA ILE A 712 4.82 6.73 23.79
C ILE A 712 4.72 7.89 22.79
N GLY A 713 3.60 7.97 22.07
CA GLY A 713 3.34 9.07 21.13
C GLY A 713 3.62 8.69 19.67
N ILE A 714 2.78 9.24 18.79
CA ILE A 714 2.56 8.69 17.43
C ILE A 714 2.91 9.66 16.29
N GLY A 715 3.68 10.72 16.60
CA GLY A 715 4.30 11.56 15.57
C GLY A 715 5.40 10.82 14.82
N CYS A 716 5.88 11.37 13.69
CA CYS A 716 6.83 10.69 12.79
C CYS A 716 8.01 10.01 13.51
N SER A 717 8.72 10.71 14.40
CA SER A 717 9.85 10.14 15.16
C SER A 717 9.47 8.97 16.08
N GLY A 718 8.22 8.90 16.57
CA GLY A 718 7.71 7.75 17.33
C GLY A 718 7.34 6.58 16.41
N LEU A 719 6.86 6.85 15.20
CA LEU A 719 6.62 5.82 14.18
C LEU A 719 7.93 5.21 13.68
N ASP A 720 8.91 6.05 13.38
CA ASP A 720 10.24 5.63 12.94
C ASP A 720 10.92 4.79 14.05
N ALA A 721 10.92 5.28 15.30
CA ALA A 721 11.41 4.53 16.46
C ALA A 721 10.73 3.17 16.65
N ALA A 722 9.39 3.10 16.58
CA ALA A 722 8.64 1.85 16.72
C ALA A 722 8.93 0.86 15.58
N VAL A 723 9.07 1.35 14.34
CA VAL A 723 9.44 0.52 13.18
C VAL A 723 10.86 -0.04 13.32
N GLU A 724 11.82 0.79 13.75
CA GLU A 724 13.23 0.40 13.84
C GLU A 724 13.48 -0.59 14.98
N ILE A 725 12.95 -0.31 16.17
CA ILE A 725 13.09 -1.18 17.34
C ILE A 725 12.39 -2.53 17.11
N SER A 726 11.25 -2.55 16.40
CA SER A 726 10.55 -3.80 16.06
C SER A 726 11.24 -4.67 14.98
N ASN A 727 12.50 -4.39 14.65
CA ASN A 727 13.37 -5.32 13.90
C ASN A 727 14.26 -6.19 14.82
N VAL A 728 14.38 -5.84 16.10
CA VAL A 728 15.29 -6.49 17.07
C VAL A 728 14.60 -6.82 18.41
N ALA A 729 13.64 -6.01 18.84
CA ALA A 729 12.86 -6.25 20.05
C ALA A 729 11.91 -7.45 19.92
N SER A 730 11.75 -8.21 21.00
CA SER A 730 10.81 -9.34 21.05
C SER A 730 9.36 -8.88 20.96
N GLN A 731 9.05 -7.67 21.43
CA GLN A 731 7.77 -7.01 21.23
C GLN A 731 7.92 -5.48 21.35
N VAL A 732 7.33 -4.73 20.42
CA VAL A 732 7.11 -3.29 20.59
C VAL A 732 5.64 -3.00 20.86
N TYR A 733 5.36 -2.09 21.79
CA TYR A 733 4.03 -1.55 22.08
C TYR A 733 4.02 -0.05 21.77
N LEU A 734 3.15 0.41 20.86
CA LEU A 734 3.01 1.83 20.50
C LEU A 734 1.77 2.41 21.21
N SER A 735 1.99 3.35 22.12
CA SER A 735 0.96 3.96 22.97
C SER A 735 0.49 5.31 22.39
N THR A 736 -0.83 5.54 22.36
CA THR A 736 -1.41 6.81 21.92
C THR A 736 -2.79 7.11 22.53
N ARG A 737 -3.02 8.37 22.92
CA ARG A 737 -4.34 8.90 23.33
C ARG A 737 -5.30 9.01 22.14
N ASN A 738 -4.97 9.94 21.25
CA ASN A 738 -5.88 10.51 20.26
C ASN A 738 -5.51 10.12 18.82
N GLY A 739 -4.65 9.12 18.62
CA GLY A 739 -4.27 8.63 17.29
C GLY A 739 -3.61 9.65 16.35
N ALA A 740 -3.38 9.24 15.11
CA ALA A 740 -2.94 10.08 14.01
C ALA A 740 -3.32 9.46 12.65
N TRP A 741 -3.57 10.31 11.66
CA TRP A 741 -3.55 9.90 10.26
C TRP A 741 -2.09 9.62 9.88
N ILE A 742 -1.81 8.44 9.35
CA ILE A 742 -0.48 8.01 8.90
C ILE A 742 -0.48 7.91 7.37
N LEU A 743 0.47 8.60 6.72
CA LEU A 743 0.60 8.57 5.27
C LEU A 743 1.97 8.04 4.84
N PRO A 744 2.04 7.19 3.80
CA PRO A 744 3.31 6.88 3.16
C PRO A 744 3.78 8.06 2.31
N ARG A 745 5.09 8.16 2.12
CA ARG A 745 5.78 9.07 1.20
C ARG A 745 5.41 8.79 -0.27
N ILE A 746 4.88 7.60 -0.59
CA ILE A 746 4.50 7.20 -1.95
C ILE A 746 3.09 7.67 -2.35
N GLY A 747 3.04 8.56 -3.35
CA GLY A 747 1.84 9.15 -3.94
C GLY A 747 1.19 8.31 -5.04
N SER A 748 0.57 9.00 -6.00
CA SER A 748 -0.02 8.40 -7.21
C SER A 748 1.05 8.13 -8.28
N TYR A 749 0.91 7.02 -9.03
CA TYR A 749 1.85 6.61 -10.09
C TYR A 749 3.32 6.43 -9.63
N GLY A 750 3.55 6.10 -8.35
CA GLY A 750 4.89 6.00 -7.76
C GLY A 750 5.63 7.33 -7.61
N LEU A 751 4.98 8.46 -7.92
CA LEU A 751 5.52 9.80 -7.69
C LEU A 751 5.41 10.18 -6.20
N PRO A 752 6.21 11.15 -5.71
CA PRO A 752 6.16 11.58 -4.31
C PRO A 752 4.78 12.12 -3.91
N PHE A 753 4.30 11.80 -2.71
CA PHE A 753 2.94 12.12 -2.26
C PHE A 753 2.64 13.62 -2.31
N ASP A 754 3.49 14.42 -1.68
CA ASP A 754 3.48 15.88 -1.68
C ASP A 754 3.52 16.47 -3.11
N TYR A 755 4.40 15.94 -3.97
CA TYR A 755 4.49 16.32 -5.39
C TYR A 755 3.20 15.97 -6.18
N THR A 756 2.45 14.94 -5.77
CA THR A 756 1.15 14.62 -6.39
C THR A 756 -0.01 15.47 -5.87
N VAL A 757 -0.02 15.89 -4.61
CA VAL A 757 -1.18 16.52 -3.96
C VAL A 757 -1.09 18.06 -3.88
N LEU A 758 0.10 18.64 -3.64
CA LEU A 758 0.26 20.08 -3.41
C LEU A 758 0.25 20.87 -4.74
N ARG A 759 -0.95 21.13 -5.26
CA ARG A 759 -1.21 21.80 -6.56
C ARG A 759 -2.15 22.99 -6.38
N ARG A 760 -1.97 24.06 -7.17
CA ARG A 760 -2.78 25.28 -7.03
C ARG A 760 -4.27 25.03 -7.23
N TYR A 761 -4.67 24.22 -8.21
CA TYR A 761 -6.09 23.87 -8.39
C TYR A 761 -6.69 23.11 -7.20
N VAL A 762 -5.90 22.35 -6.44
CA VAL A 762 -6.38 21.65 -5.24
C VAL A 762 -6.68 22.65 -4.12
N SER A 763 -5.89 23.72 -3.99
CA SER A 763 -6.20 24.82 -3.06
C SER A 763 -7.45 25.60 -3.48
N ILE A 764 -7.69 25.78 -4.78
CA ILE A 764 -8.90 26.44 -5.31
C ILE A 764 -10.14 25.56 -5.10
N ILE A 765 -10.04 24.23 -5.30
CA ILE A 765 -11.10 23.30 -4.90
C ILE A 765 -11.30 23.37 -3.37
N ARG A 766 -10.22 23.44 -2.59
CA ARG A 766 -10.23 23.70 -1.14
C ARG A 766 -10.50 25.18 -0.78
N SER A 767 -11.20 25.93 -1.63
CA SER A 767 -11.85 27.19 -1.25
C SER A 767 -13.25 27.30 -1.85
N LEU A 768 -13.43 26.93 -3.12
CA LEU A 768 -14.74 26.86 -3.80
C LEU A 768 -15.67 25.85 -3.15
N VAL A 769 -15.11 24.69 -2.80
CA VAL A 769 -15.65 23.88 -1.73
C VAL A 769 -14.88 24.21 -0.45
N GLY A 770 -13.66 23.73 -0.18
CA GLY A 770 -12.96 23.95 1.11
C GLY A 770 -12.50 22.68 1.82
N TYR A 771 -12.28 22.72 3.15
CA TYR A 771 -11.49 21.67 3.83
C TYR A 771 -12.23 20.41 4.32
N LYS A 772 -13.38 20.47 5.01
CA LYS A 772 -13.94 19.27 5.68
C LYS A 772 -14.39 18.18 4.70
N ALA A 773 -15.20 18.48 3.67
CA ALA A 773 -15.56 17.47 2.67
C ALA A 773 -14.40 17.11 1.69
N LEU A 774 -13.36 17.95 1.54
CA LEU A 774 -12.13 17.53 0.86
C LEU A 774 -11.30 16.58 1.75
N SER A 775 -11.33 16.79 3.07
CA SER A 775 -10.77 15.85 4.04
C SER A 775 -11.52 14.54 4.01
N TRP A 776 -12.86 14.54 4.00
CA TRP A 776 -13.66 13.34 3.76
C TRP A 776 -13.28 12.67 2.43
N TYR A 777 -13.16 13.42 1.32
CA TYR A 777 -12.72 12.86 0.04
C TYR A 777 -11.31 12.25 0.12
N LEU A 778 -10.37 12.86 0.83
CA LEU A 778 -9.03 12.30 1.01
C LEU A 778 -9.06 11.09 1.95
N GLU A 779 -9.73 11.17 3.10
CA GLU A 779 -9.96 10.09 4.05
C GLU A 779 -10.57 8.87 3.36
N THR A 780 -11.67 9.04 2.64
CA THR A 780 -12.41 8.00 1.94
C THR A 780 -11.67 7.51 0.70
N CYS A 781 -11.27 8.43 -0.19
CA CYS A 781 -10.81 8.08 -1.54
C CYS A 781 -9.29 7.99 -1.72
N GLN A 782 -8.45 8.29 -0.71
CA GLN A 782 -6.98 8.21 -0.83
C GLN A 782 -6.28 7.60 0.39
N ILE A 783 -6.72 7.91 1.61
CA ILE A 783 -6.03 7.59 2.86
C ILE A 783 -6.50 6.23 3.40
N ASN A 784 -7.75 6.10 3.84
CA ASN A 784 -8.32 4.81 4.26
C ASN A 784 -8.37 3.80 3.10
N LYS A 785 -8.37 4.29 1.85
CA LYS A 785 -8.14 3.51 0.63
C LYS A 785 -6.85 2.67 0.66
N LYS A 786 -5.79 3.21 1.25
CA LYS A 786 -4.45 2.60 1.33
C LYS A 786 -4.20 1.94 2.68
N PHE A 787 -4.48 2.64 3.77
CA PHE A 787 -4.29 2.14 5.13
C PHE A 787 -5.32 2.73 6.10
N SER A 788 -5.84 1.88 6.97
CA SER A 788 -7.19 2.01 7.52
C SER A 788 -7.16 2.52 8.96
N HIS A 789 -7.19 3.83 9.19
CA HIS A 789 -6.85 4.39 10.50
C HIS A 789 -7.81 4.03 11.64
N PHE A 790 -9.13 4.03 11.40
CA PHE A 790 -10.11 3.60 12.42
C PHE A 790 -9.99 2.10 12.74
N LEU A 791 -9.41 1.29 11.84
CA LEU A 791 -9.15 -0.14 12.07
C LEU A 791 -8.22 -0.33 13.27
N TYR A 792 -7.02 0.23 13.15
CA TYR A 792 -5.93 0.04 14.11
C TYR A 792 -6.09 0.94 15.36
N ASN A 793 -7.29 1.46 15.65
CA ASN A 793 -7.53 2.47 16.71
C ASN A 793 -6.64 3.74 16.56
N LEU A 794 -6.22 4.04 15.32
CA LEU A 794 -5.36 5.17 14.96
C LEU A 794 -6.12 6.42 14.55
N ARG A 795 -7.42 6.33 14.21
CA ARG A 795 -8.17 7.50 13.72
C ARG A 795 -8.28 8.56 14.84
N PRO A 796 -7.76 9.78 14.63
CA PRO A 796 -8.03 10.87 15.54
C PRO A 796 -9.46 11.37 15.39
N HIS A 797 -9.99 12.01 16.43
CA HIS A 797 -11.30 12.68 16.43
C HIS A 797 -11.44 13.84 15.41
N TYR A 798 -10.38 14.15 14.65
CA TYR A 798 -10.29 15.29 13.74
C TYR A 798 -10.03 14.83 12.30
N PRO A 799 -10.59 15.51 11.28
CA PRO A 799 -10.37 15.18 9.87
C PRO A 799 -8.88 15.19 9.46
N ALA A 800 -8.51 14.42 8.43
CA ALA A 800 -7.14 14.25 7.95
C ALA A 800 -6.43 15.50 7.42
N LEU A 801 -7.17 16.53 7.00
CA LEU A 801 -6.56 17.84 6.72
C LEU A 801 -6.38 18.68 7.99
N ALA A 802 -7.16 18.45 9.05
CA ALA A 802 -7.21 19.27 10.26
C ALA A 802 -6.09 18.97 11.28
N LYS A 803 -5.38 17.85 11.15
CA LYS A 803 -4.22 17.50 11.99
C LYS A 803 -3.12 16.98 11.08
N ASP A 804 -1.86 17.31 11.38
CA ASP A 804 -0.74 16.87 10.54
C ASP A 804 -0.73 15.34 10.43
N PRO A 805 -0.66 14.79 9.21
CA PRO A 805 -0.41 13.37 9.04
C PRO A 805 1.01 13.05 9.50
N SER A 806 1.15 11.95 10.25
CA SER A 806 2.47 11.41 10.58
C SER A 806 2.96 10.57 9.40
N ILE A 807 4.20 10.80 8.98
CA ILE A 807 4.72 10.23 7.72
C ILE A 807 5.62 9.04 8.05
N ASN A 808 5.20 7.85 7.64
CA ASN A 808 5.98 6.62 7.73
C ASN A 808 5.44 5.59 6.71
N ASP A 809 6.35 4.79 6.13
CA ASP A 809 6.07 3.88 5.00
C ASP A 809 5.91 2.40 5.41
N ILE A 810 6.25 2.05 6.65
CA ILE A 810 6.46 0.66 7.11
C ILE A 810 5.63 0.32 8.36
N ILE A 811 5.26 1.30 9.19
CA ILE A 811 4.46 1.09 10.41
C ILE A 811 3.14 0.37 10.12
N GLN A 812 2.55 0.61 8.96
CA GLN A 812 1.34 -0.07 8.49
C GLN A 812 1.52 -1.59 8.44
N LEU A 813 2.72 -2.06 8.05
CA LEU A 813 3.11 -3.47 8.01
C LEU A 813 3.52 -3.98 9.40
N LYS A 814 4.20 -3.15 10.21
CA LYS A 814 4.59 -3.52 11.58
C LYS A 814 3.40 -3.69 12.53
N LEU A 815 2.38 -2.84 12.40
CA LEU A 815 1.09 -2.98 13.08
C LEU A 815 0.29 -4.19 12.59
N LEU A 816 0.28 -4.45 11.27
CA LEU A 816 -0.42 -5.59 10.67
C LEU A 816 0.24 -6.94 11.05
N SER A 817 1.56 -6.96 11.22
CA SER A 817 2.32 -8.16 11.63
C SER A 817 2.35 -8.43 13.13
N GLY A 818 1.84 -7.52 13.97
CA GLY A 818 1.97 -7.61 15.44
C GLY A 818 3.36 -7.24 15.99
N SER A 819 4.38 -7.06 15.14
CA SER A 819 5.72 -6.62 15.55
C SER A 819 5.69 -5.29 16.34
N VAL A 820 4.71 -4.44 16.03
CA VAL A 820 4.28 -3.31 16.86
C VAL A 820 2.82 -3.52 17.22
N VAL A 821 2.48 -3.54 18.51
CA VAL A 821 1.10 -3.62 19.01
C VAL A 821 0.64 -2.24 19.46
N LEU A 822 -0.50 -1.75 18.98
CA LEU A 822 -1.03 -0.48 19.50
C LEU A 822 -1.69 -0.66 20.89
N ARG A 823 -1.53 0.35 21.75
CA ARG A 823 -2.16 0.49 23.06
C ARG A 823 -2.71 1.92 23.25
N LYS A 824 -3.60 2.10 24.24
CA LYS A 824 -4.03 3.43 24.72
C LYS A 824 -2.91 4.12 25.51
N ASP A 825 -3.17 5.27 26.15
CA ASP A 825 -2.14 5.91 26.97
C ASP A 825 -1.80 5.04 28.19
N ILE A 826 -0.73 5.41 28.91
CA ILE A 826 -0.33 4.72 30.14
C ILE A 826 -1.14 5.30 31.31
N LYS A 827 -1.85 4.42 32.02
CA LYS A 827 -2.56 4.75 33.26
C LYS A 827 -1.57 4.97 34.41
N CYS A 828 -0.63 4.05 34.56
CA CYS A 828 0.49 4.15 35.52
C CYS A 828 1.64 3.21 35.14
N PHE A 829 2.80 3.52 35.69
CA PHE A 829 3.98 2.65 35.70
C PHE A 829 4.00 1.81 37.00
N THR A 830 4.75 0.72 36.93
CA THR A 830 5.02 -0.22 38.02
C THR A 830 6.50 -0.59 37.98
N GLU A 831 7.02 -1.32 38.97
CA GLU A 831 8.45 -1.67 38.99
C GLU A 831 8.94 -2.49 37.79
N LYS A 832 8.06 -3.34 37.23
CA LYS A 832 8.37 -4.27 36.13
C LYS A 832 7.81 -3.86 34.75
N GLY A 833 7.01 -2.79 34.69
CA GLY A 833 6.33 -2.43 33.45
C GLY A 833 5.20 -1.44 33.62
N VAL A 834 4.23 -1.43 32.71
CA VAL A 834 3.17 -0.41 32.62
C VAL A 834 1.77 -1.03 32.61
N ILE A 835 0.79 -0.26 33.09
CA ILE A 835 -0.63 -0.54 32.95
C ILE A 835 -1.21 0.51 31.99
N PHE A 836 -1.86 0.08 30.92
CA PHE A 836 -2.50 0.99 29.96
C PHE A 836 -3.91 1.41 30.40
N GLU A 837 -4.43 2.50 29.85
CA GLU A 837 -5.81 2.92 30.08
C GLU A 837 -6.80 1.81 29.68
N ASN A 838 -7.76 1.54 30.58
CA ASN A 838 -8.76 0.47 30.48
C ASN A 838 -8.20 -0.97 30.61
N GLU A 839 -6.91 -1.13 30.92
CA GLU A 839 -6.31 -2.42 31.29
C GLU A 839 -6.10 -2.53 32.81
N THR A 840 -6.16 -3.76 33.32
CA THR A 840 -5.99 -4.08 34.76
C THR A 840 -4.73 -4.90 35.05
N HIS A 841 -4.10 -5.45 34.02
CA HIS A 841 -2.88 -6.26 34.12
C HIS A 841 -1.64 -5.41 33.83
N VAL A 842 -0.49 -5.81 34.41
CA VAL A 842 0.80 -5.20 34.10
C VAL A 842 1.33 -5.81 32.80
N THR A 843 1.60 -4.96 31.81
CA THR A 843 2.45 -5.34 30.68
C THR A 843 3.89 -5.13 31.10
N GLU A 844 4.60 -6.22 31.38
CA GLU A 844 6.04 -6.19 31.68
C GLU A 844 6.84 -5.65 30.49
N ILE A 845 7.74 -4.70 30.74
CA ILE A 845 8.58 -4.05 29.71
C ILE A 845 9.97 -3.71 30.24
N ASP A 846 10.97 -3.72 29.37
CA ASP A 846 12.37 -3.42 29.72
C ASP A 846 12.74 -1.96 29.45
N ALA A 847 12.05 -1.31 28.51
CA ALA A 847 12.34 0.07 28.10
C ALA A 847 11.13 0.87 27.60
N VAL A 848 11.24 2.19 27.74
CA VAL A 848 10.25 3.19 27.28
C VAL A 848 10.95 4.27 26.44
N ILE A 849 10.44 4.47 25.22
CA ILE A 849 10.84 5.56 24.31
C ILE A 849 9.74 6.62 24.28
N MET A 850 10.02 7.79 24.82
CA MET A 850 9.12 8.94 24.74
C MET A 850 9.26 9.66 23.40
N ALA A 851 8.19 9.73 22.63
CA ALA A 851 8.03 10.56 21.43
C ALA A 851 6.98 11.67 21.68
N THR A 852 7.00 12.20 22.91
CA THR A 852 6.04 13.16 23.47
C THR A 852 6.26 14.61 23.03
N GLY A 853 7.37 14.89 22.31
CA GLY A 853 7.58 16.12 21.56
C GLY A 853 8.71 16.98 22.11
N TYR A 854 8.60 18.29 21.93
CA TYR A 854 9.63 19.25 22.30
C TYR A 854 9.01 20.47 22.97
N GLN A 855 9.75 21.06 23.91
CA GLN A 855 9.44 22.37 24.50
C GLN A 855 10.08 23.48 23.65
N TRP A 856 9.51 24.68 23.74
CA TRP A 856 10.05 25.89 23.12
C TRP A 856 10.71 26.73 24.20
N GLN A 857 12.03 26.91 24.09
CA GLN A 857 12.82 27.67 25.03
C GLN A 857 13.85 28.51 24.27
N PHE A 858 13.94 29.79 24.62
CA PHE A 858 14.96 30.73 24.15
C PHE A 858 15.72 31.24 25.38
N PRO A 859 16.50 30.38 26.07
CA PRO A 859 17.05 30.69 27.40
C PRO A 859 18.05 31.86 27.39
N PHE A 860 18.65 32.14 26.23
CA PHE A 860 19.52 33.29 25.99
C PHE A 860 18.76 34.61 25.80
N LEU A 861 17.44 34.60 25.59
CA LEU A 861 16.71 35.81 25.20
C LEU A 861 16.13 36.53 26.42
N GLU A 862 16.34 37.84 26.50
CA GLU A 862 15.84 38.71 27.57
C GLU A 862 14.31 38.58 27.80
N LYS A 863 13.89 38.46 29.07
CA LYS A 863 12.48 38.35 29.47
C LYS A 863 11.66 39.52 28.91
N GLY A 864 10.44 39.24 28.44
CA GLY A 864 9.56 40.26 27.83
C GLY A 864 9.93 40.64 26.39
N THR A 865 10.98 40.08 25.79
CA THR A 865 11.29 40.26 24.37
C THR A 865 10.33 39.49 23.45
N LEU A 866 9.71 38.41 23.93
CA LEU A 866 8.62 37.70 23.26
C LEU A 866 7.32 37.79 24.07
N ALA A 867 6.21 38.12 23.41
CA ALA A 867 4.87 37.96 23.96
C ALA A 867 4.52 36.46 24.01
N VAL A 868 4.35 35.96 25.23
CA VAL A 868 4.01 34.55 25.51
C VAL A 868 2.80 34.52 26.42
N GLU A 869 1.66 34.07 25.90
CA GLU A 869 0.39 33.95 26.62
C GLU A 869 -0.01 32.48 26.64
N ASN A 870 -0.29 31.89 27.81
CA ASN A 870 -0.65 30.48 27.94
C ASN A 870 0.35 29.50 27.28
N ASN A 871 1.65 29.83 27.29
CA ASN A 871 2.75 29.14 26.58
C ASN A 871 2.69 29.20 25.04
N VAL A 872 1.80 30.01 24.47
CA VAL A 872 1.73 30.30 23.03
C VAL A 872 2.57 31.53 22.72
N ILE A 873 3.45 31.44 21.71
CA ILE A 873 4.28 32.58 21.27
C ILE A 873 3.55 33.32 20.14
N HIS A 874 3.40 34.63 20.28
CA HIS A 874 2.68 35.48 19.31
C HIS A 874 3.66 36.22 18.39
N LEU A 875 3.62 35.90 17.09
CA LEU A 875 4.53 36.44 16.07
C LEU A 875 3.76 36.83 14.81
N TYR A 876 3.93 38.07 14.35
CA TYR A 876 3.37 38.56 13.09
C TYR A 876 3.97 37.77 11.92
N LYS A 877 3.09 37.27 11.04
CA LYS A 877 3.41 36.29 9.99
C LYS A 877 4.24 35.09 10.47
N CYS A 878 4.21 34.70 11.76
CA CYS A 878 5.09 33.68 12.35
C CYS A 878 6.60 34.02 12.29
N ILE A 879 6.97 35.31 12.25
CA ILE A 879 8.37 35.78 12.13
C ILE A 879 8.71 36.87 13.17
N PHE A 880 7.89 37.92 13.25
CA PHE A 880 8.23 39.17 13.95
C PHE A 880 7.49 39.31 15.29
N PRO A 881 8.16 39.61 16.42
CA PRO A 881 7.47 39.88 17.68
C PRO A 881 6.79 41.27 17.65
N PRO A 882 5.45 41.37 17.67
CA PRO A 882 4.71 42.61 17.36
C PRO A 882 4.85 43.72 18.40
N GLN A 883 5.29 43.39 19.63
CA GLN A 883 5.52 44.33 20.72
C GLN A 883 6.83 45.13 20.61
N LEU A 884 7.74 44.76 19.69
CA LEU A 884 9.01 45.46 19.50
C LEU A 884 8.83 46.68 18.59
N LYS A 885 9.33 47.82 19.04
CA LYS A 885 9.33 49.10 18.31
C LYS A 885 10.10 49.03 16.99
N HIS A 886 11.19 48.26 17.00
CA HIS A 886 12.11 48.12 15.87
C HIS A 886 12.03 46.73 15.27
N ALA A 887 11.99 46.65 13.93
CA ALA A 887 11.95 45.40 13.16
C ALA A 887 13.33 44.69 13.10
N THR A 888 14.07 44.66 14.21
CA THR A 888 15.48 44.20 14.29
C THR A 888 15.63 42.80 14.86
N LEU A 889 14.56 42.17 15.37
CA LEU A 889 14.54 40.76 15.78
C LEU A 889 13.56 39.97 14.91
N ALA A 890 14.00 38.83 14.37
CA ALA A 890 13.17 37.90 13.60
C ALA A 890 13.43 36.45 14.01
N ILE A 891 12.41 35.59 13.99
CA ILE A 891 12.52 34.14 14.26
C ILE A 891 12.19 33.37 12.97
N LEU A 892 13.07 32.45 12.56
CA LEU A 892 13.08 31.89 11.20
C LEU A 892 13.12 30.35 11.16
N GLY A 893 12.18 29.76 10.44
CA GLY A 893 11.89 28.32 10.45
C GLY A 893 11.10 27.85 11.67
N PHE A 894 10.59 28.79 12.49
CA PHE A 894 9.76 28.50 13.67
C PHE A 894 8.28 28.34 13.26
N ILE A 895 8.02 27.38 12.36
CA ILE A 895 6.73 27.13 11.71
C ILE A 895 6.42 25.63 11.69
N LEU A 896 5.13 25.29 11.75
CA LEU A 896 4.61 23.93 11.66
C LEU A 896 3.62 23.80 10.49
N PRO A 897 4.10 23.43 9.29
CA PRO A 897 3.31 23.53 8.07
C PRO A 897 2.61 22.25 7.67
N PHE A 898 1.42 22.38 7.07
CA PHE A 898 0.81 21.33 6.26
C PHE A 898 1.48 21.30 4.86
N GLY A 899 2.73 20.83 4.80
CA GLY A 899 3.54 20.74 3.58
C GLY A 899 5.06 20.84 3.84
N PRO A 900 5.88 21.12 2.80
CA PRO A 900 7.34 21.20 2.93
C PRO A 900 7.79 22.46 3.70
N GLY A 901 8.46 22.29 4.83
CA GLY A 901 8.90 23.39 5.69
C GLY A 901 10.11 24.18 5.18
N PHE A 902 11.01 23.54 4.43
CA PHE A 902 12.24 24.16 3.91
C PHE A 902 12.00 25.40 3.02
N PRO A 903 11.18 25.36 1.95
CA PRO A 903 10.89 26.55 1.14
C PRO A 903 10.10 27.63 1.90
N LEU A 904 9.28 27.25 2.89
CA LEU A 904 8.61 28.22 3.75
C LEU A 904 9.63 28.97 4.62
N GLY A 905 10.61 28.27 5.19
CA GLY A 905 11.74 28.87 5.90
C GLY A 905 12.55 29.81 5.00
N GLU A 906 12.83 29.45 3.74
CA GLU A 906 13.46 30.39 2.79
C GLU A 906 12.57 31.62 2.55
N MET A 907 11.26 31.47 2.36
CA MET A 907 10.35 32.61 2.18
C MET A 907 10.28 33.51 3.42
N GLN A 908 10.33 32.94 4.64
CA GLN A 908 10.49 33.73 5.86
C GLN A 908 11.81 34.52 5.84
N CYS A 909 12.93 33.90 5.46
CA CYS A 909 14.23 34.58 5.35
C CYS A 909 14.21 35.69 4.28
N ARG A 910 13.60 35.45 3.10
CA ARG A 910 13.48 36.48 2.05
C ARG A 910 12.60 37.65 2.48
N TYR A 911 11.46 37.39 3.12
CA TYR A 911 10.59 38.46 3.63
C TYR A 911 11.22 39.21 4.78
N ALA A 912 11.94 38.53 5.67
CA ALA A 912 12.70 39.18 6.73
C ALA A 912 13.82 40.07 6.15
N ALA A 913 14.54 39.61 5.12
CA ALA A 913 15.56 40.39 4.42
C ALA A 913 14.95 41.63 3.73
N GLN A 914 13.78 41.47 3.11
CA GLN A 914 12.98 42.58 2.60
C GLN A 914 12.51 43.51 3.73
N VAL A 915 12.11 43.02 4.90
CA VAL A 915 11.63 43.88 6.01
C VAL A 915 12.77 44.67 6.69
N ILE A 916 13.93 44.06 6.95
CA ILE A 916 15.05 44.79 7.61
C ILE A 916 15.69 45.80 6.67
N SER A 917 15.62 45.56 5.36
CA SER A 917 15.93 46.57 4.37
C SER A 917 14.84 47.62 4.27
N GLY A 918 13.67 47.44 4.88
CA GLY A 918 12.48 48.25 4.59
C GLY A 918 11.98 48.05 3.16
N LYS A 919 12.56 47.12 2.38
CA LYS A 919 12.02 46.66 1.09
C LYS A 919 10.61 46.11 1.20
N CYS A 920 10.20 45.63 2.37
CA CYS A 920 8.80 45.60 2.83
C CYS A 920 8.71 46.45 4.11
N LYS A 921 7.58 47.13 4.34
CA LYS A 921 7.30 47.76 5.64
C LYS A 921 6.38 46.85 6.44
N LEU A 922 6.65 46.69 7.74
CA LEU A 922 5.66 46.10 8.65
C LEU A 922 4.46 47.07 8.79
N PRO A 923 3.23 46.56 8.99
CA PRO A 923 2.10 47.39 9.35
C PRO A 923 2.22 47.84 10.82
N THR A 924 1.26 48.66 11.29
CA THR A 924 1.25 49.10 12.70
C THR A 924 1.05 47.93 13.66
N LYS A 925 1.44 48.10 14.92
CA LYS A 925 1.36 47.07 15.97
C LYS A 925 -0.04 46.48 16.11
N GLU A 926 -1.06 47.32 15.99
CA GLU A 926 -2.48 46.97 16.09
C GLU A 926 -2.85 46.01 14.96
N LYS A 927 -2.46 46.33 13.71
CA LYS A 927 -2.67 45.48 12.53
C LYS A 927 -1.82 44.20 12.55
N MET A 928 -0.65 44.22 13.19
CA MET A 928 0.13 43.02 13.43
C MET A 928 -0.56 42.08 14.42
N ILE A 929 -1.15 42.61 15.50
CA ILE A 929 -1.96 41.87 16.47
C ILE A 929 -3.24 41.35 15.80
N GLU A 930 -3.90 42.17 14.98
CA GLU A 930 -5.08 41.81 14.18
C GLU A 930 -4.80 40.65 13.21
N ASP A 931 -3.66 40.63 12.51
CA ASP A 931 -3.22 39.51 11.65
C ASP A 931 -2.94 38.23 12.46
N ILE A 932 -2.40 38.36 13.67
CA ILE A 932 -2.16 37.23 14.59
C ILE A 932 -3.50 36.64 15.07
N GLN A 933 -4.45 37.49 15.50
CA GLN A 933 -5.79 37.08 15.92
C GLN A 933 -6.56 36.45 14.75
N ASN A 934 -6.63 37.13 13.59
CA ASN A 934 -7.26 36.61 12.38
C ASN A 934 -6.60 35.31 11.87
N ARG A 935 -5.30 35.07 12.08
CA ARG A 935 -4.68 33.75 11.79
C ARG A 935 -5.02 32.73 12.87
N HIS A 936 -5.05 33.11 14.14
CA HIS A 936 -5.43 32.22 15.24
C HIS A 936 -6.87 31.71 15.08
N GLU A 937 -7.83 32.59 14.82
CA GLU A 937 -9.24 32.22 14.59
C GLU A 937 -9.41 31.33 13.35
N ARG A 938 -8.81 31.71 12.22
CA ARG A 938 -8.77 30.84 11.03
C ARG A 938 -8.16 29.48 11.37
N ASN A 939 -7.09 29.42 12.14
CA ASN A 939 -6.44 28.18 12.56
C ASN A 939 -7.33 27.36 13.52
N LEU A 940 -8.08 27.97 14.45
CA LEU A 940 -9.07 27.28 15.29
C LEU A 940 -10.20 26.65 14.47
N GLN A 941 -10.67 27.32 13.41
CA GLN A 941 -11.68 26.77 12.50
C GLN A 941 -11.12 25.67 11.58
N ARG A 942 -9.82 25.74 11.26
CA ARG A 942 -9.11 24.94 10.25
C ARG A 942 -8.41 23.69 10.79
N TYR A 943 -7.91 23.73 12.03
CA TYR A 943 -7.06 22.70 12.63
C TYR A 943 -7.59 22.16 13.96
N ALA A 944 -7.15 20.97 14.33
CA ALA A 944 -7.36 20.37 15.64
C ALA A 944 -6.66 21.18 16.73
N PRO A 945 -7.29 21.42 17.90
CA PRO A 945 -6.67 22.11 19.04
C PRO A 945 -5.28 21.56 19.41
N SER A 946 -4.33 22.47 19.58
CA SER A 946 -2.95 22.19 19.97
C SER A 946 -2.30 23.46 20.52
N ASP A 947 -1.43 23.27 21.50
CA ASP A 947 -0.40 24.20 21.97
C ASP A 947 0.37 24.92 20.84
N LYS A 948 0.48 24.32 19.64
CA LYS A 948 1.26 24.85 18.52
C LYS A 948 0.48 25.75 17.55
N MET A 949 -0.74 26.17 17.90
CA MET A 949 -1.67 26.81 16.96
C MET A 949 -1.17 28.12 16.34
N SER A 950 -0.34 28.90 17.05
CA SER A 950 0.18 30.19 16.54
C SER A 950 1.18 30.07 15.40
N ILE A 951 1.80 28.88 15.19
CA ILE A 951 2.81 28.65 14.14
C ILE A 951 2.31 27.73 13.01
N ARG A 952 1.02 27.39 12.99
CA ARG A 952 0.41 26.53 11.98
C ARG A 952 0.10 27.27 10.69
N VAL A 953 0.50 26.71 9.55
CA VAL A 953 0.33 27.31 8.21
C VAL A 953 0.04 26.25 7.14
N ASP A 954 -0.83 26.55 6.17
CA ASP A 954 -1.00 25.75 4.95
C ASP A 954 0.03 26.18 3.89
N TYR A 955 0.77 25.23 3.29
CA TYR A 955 1.93 25.52 2.46
C TYR A 955 1.68 26.53 1.33
N ILE A 956 0.73 26.26 0.41
CA ILE A 956 0.52 27.10 -0.78
C ILE A 956 0.05 28.50 -0.39
N GLU A 957 -0.78 28.60 0.65
CA GLU A 957 -1.41 29.85 1.06
C GLU A 957 -0.44 30.75 1.80
N TYR A 958 0.39 30.22 2.70
CA TYR A 958 1.42 31.02 3.36
C TYR A 958 2.55 31.41 2.39
N MET A 959 2.98 30.52 1.48
CA MET A 959 3.90 30.90 0.42
C MET A 959 3.32 32.04 -0.44
N ASP A 960 2.03 31.97 -0.80
CA ASP A 960 1.34 33.03 -1.54
C ASP A 960 1.13 34.31 -0.71
N GLU A 961 0.86 34.21 0.59
CA GLU A 961 0.72 35.34 1.53
C GLU A 961 2.03 36.13 1.61
N ILE A 962 3.12 35.47 1.97
CA ILE A 962 4.45 36.10 2.06
C ILE A 962 4.93 36.60 0.68
N ALA A 963 4.72 35.83 -0.38
CA ALA A 963 5.05 36.27 -1.73
C ALA A 963 4.19 37.44 -2.23
N THR A 964 3.01 37.65 -1.63
CA THR A 964 2.19 38.83 -1.89
C THR A 964 2.82 40.06 -1.22
N GLU A 965 3.16 40.00 0.07
CA GLU A 965 3.85 41.11 0.76
C GLU A 965 5.13 41.54 0.01
N MET A 966 5.89 40.56 -0.50
CA MET A 966 7.12 40.78 -1.27
C MET A 966 6.93 41.16 -2.76
N ARG A 967 5.70 41.19 -3.32
CA ARG A 967 5.43 41.28 -4.78
C ARG A 967 6.13 40.21 -5.67
N CYS A 968 6.36 39.00 -5.17
CA CYS A 968 6.90 37.88 -5.98
C CYS A 968 5.91 36.71 -6.21
N LYS A 969 4.64 36.88 -5.84
CA LYS A 969 3.56 35.95 -6.19
C LYS A 969 3.28 36.04 -7.70
N PRO A 970 3.40 34.95 -8.48
CA PRO A 970 3.29 35.01 -9.93
C PRO A 970 1.87 35.36 -10.41
N ASN A 971 1.76 36.35 -11.31
CA ASN A 971 0.51 36.73 -11.95
C ASN A 971 0.10 35.70 -13.00
N ILE A 972 -0.64 34.68 -12.54
CA ILE A 972 -1.13 33.57 -13.36
C ILE A 972 -1.90 34.04 -14.60
N TRP A 973 -2.72 35.10 -14.52
CA TRP A 973 -3.52 35.58 -15.65
C TRP A 973 -2.67 36.23 -16.75
N LYS A 974 -1.61 36.96 -16.37
CA LYS A 974 -0.59 37.44 -17.31
C LYS A 974 0.16 36.28 -17.95
N ILE A 975 0.50 35.25 -17.16
CA ILE A 975 1.21 34.06 -17.64
C ILE A 975 0.33 33.22 -18.60
N LEU A 976 -1.00 33.17 -18.40
CA LEU A 976 -1.93 32.51 -19.33
C LEU A 976 -1.79 33.02 -20.77
N VAL A 977 -1.61 34.33 -20.94
CA VAL A 977 -1.45 34.97 -22.26
C VAL A 977 -0.01 34.92 -22.75
N THR A 978 0.97 35.16 -21.87
CA THR A 978 2.38 35.34 -22.27
C THR A 978 3.22 34.05 -22.31
N ASP A 979 2.86 33.03 -21.51
CA ASP A 979 3.43 31.68 -21.62
C ASP A 979 2.39 30.62 -21.19
N PRO A 980 1.51 30.20 -22.11
CA PRO A 980 0.51 29.18 -21.83
C PRO A 980 1.12 27.87 -21.29
N LYS A 981 2.31 27.47 -21.75
CA LYS A 981 2.99 26.24 -21.31
C LYS A 981 3.34 26.33 -19.82
N LEU A 982 3.82 27.49 -19.36
CA LEU A 982 4.10 27.77 -17.95
C LEU A 982 2.80 27.89 -17.14
N PHE A 983 1.76 28.55 -17.66
CA PHE A 983 0.44 28.63 -16.98
C PHE A 983 -0.10 27.24 -16.62
N TRP A 984 -0.14 26.32 -17.59
CA TRP A 984 -0.64 24.96 -17.36
C TRP A 984 0.22 24.20 -16.33
N ALA A 985 1.53 24.45 -16.31
CA ALA A 985 2.44 23.90 -15.30
C ALA A 985 2.21 24.50 -13.89
N LEU A 986 1.87 25.78 -13.77
CA LEU A 986 1.62 26.44 -12.48
C LEU A 986 0.27 26.05 -11.86
N ILE A 987 -0.81 25.99 -12.65
CA ILE A 987 -2.13 25.65 -12.11
C ILE A 987 -2.30 24.15 -11.86
N PHE A 988 -1.91 23.31 -12.82
CA PHE A 988 -2.18 21.87 -12.80
C PHE A 988 -0.95 21.01 -12.44
N GLY A 989 0.24 21.60 -12.41
CA GLY A 989 1.46 20.97 -11.88
C GLY A 989 1.58 21.09 -10.35
N PRO A 990 2.70 20.59 -9.79
CA PRO A 990 3.09 20.82 -8.39
C PRO A 990 3.36 22.32 -8.12
N SER A 991 3.00 22.79 -6.93
CA SER A 991 3.27 24.16 -6.46
C SER A 991 4.71 24.31 -5.97
N LEU A 992 5.66 24.25 -6.91
CA LEU A 992 7.11 24.28 -6.67
C LEU A 992 7.58 25.67 -6.18
N PRO A 993 8.58 25.73 -5.28
CA PRO A 993 9.07 26.99 -4.72
C PRO A 993 9.70 27.92 -5.78
N TYR A 994 10.19 27.36 -6.88
CA TYR A 994 10.73 28.11 -8.03
C TYR A 994 9.74 29.16 -8.59
N GLN A 995 8.43 28.96 -8.45
CA GLN A 995 7.42 29.90 -8.99
C GLN A 995 7.51 31.31 -8.36
N TYR A 996 8.02 31.42 -7.14
CA TYR A 996 8.22 32.69 -6.42
C TYR A 996 9.54 33.40 -6.77
N ARG A 997 10.14 33.00 -7.90
CA ARG A 997 11.32 33.60 -8.54
C ARG A 997 11.08 33.92 -10.02
N LEU A 998 9.85 33.77 -10.52
CA LEU A 998 9.48 34.13 -11.91
C LEU A 998 9.40 35.65 -12.12
N GLU A 999 8.96 36.38 -11.09
CA GLU A 999 8.93 37.84 -11.04
C GLU A 999 9.07 38.33 -9.58
N GLY A 1000 9.19 39.65 -9.39
CA GLY A 1000 9.47 40.26 -8.08
C GLY A 1000 10.95 40.22 -7.65
N PRO A 1001 11.25 40.52 -6.37
CA PRO A 1001 12.62 40.57 -5.86
C PRO A 1001 13.38 39.26 -6.02
N HIS A 1002 14.64 39.37 -6.45
CA HIS A 1002 15.57 38.26 -6.67
C HIS A 1002 15.05 37.21 -7.67
N LYS A 1003 14.35 37.66 -8.72
CA LYS A 1003 13.96 36.88 -9.89
C LYS A 1003 15.15 36.04 -10.38
N TRP A 1004 14.92 34.77 -10.67
CA TRP A 1004 15.93 33.84 -11.17
C TRP A 1004 15.54 33.34 -12.56
N GLU A 1005 16.41 33.53 -13.54
CA GLU A 1005 16.12 33.18 -14.95
C GLU A 1005 15.86 31.69 -15.15
N GLY A 1006 16.59 30.84 -14.42
CA GLY A 1006 16.39 29.39 -14.40
C GLY A 1006 15.06 28.94 -13.79
N ALA A 1007 14.30 29.81 -13.11
CA ALA A 1007 13.07 29.43 -12.41
C ALA A 1007 12.02 28.83 -13.36
N ARG A 1008 11.88 29.38 -14.56
CA ARG A 1008 10.97 28.87 -15.59
C ARG A 1008 11.35 27.44 -15.98
N GLU A 1009 12.61 27.22 -16.34
CA GLU A 1009 13.04 25.91 -16.83
C GLU A 1009 13.08 24.89 -15.69
N ALA A 1010 13.41 25.31 -14.47
CA ALA A 1010 13.31 24.49 -13.27
C ALA A 1010 11.89 23.92 -13.06
N ILE A 1011 10.84 24.73 -13.25
CA ILE A 1011 9.43 24.28 -13.19
C ILE A 1011 9.12 23.29 -14.31
N LEU A 1012 9.52 23.61 -15.55
CA LEU A 1012 9.17 22.81 -16.73
C LEU A 1012 9.90 21.46 -16.78
N THR A 1013 11.10 21.36 -16.20
CA THR A 1013 11.94 20.14 -16.14
C THR A 1013 11.87 19.39 -14.81
N ALA A 1014 11.21 19.92 -13.77
CA ALA A 1014 10.95 19.16 -12.53
C ALA A 1014 10.28 17.79 -12.78
N PRO A 1015 9.31 17.64 -13.71
CA PRO A 1015 8.75 16.32 -14.06
C PRO A 1015 9.78 15.34 -14.64
N GLU A 1016 10.94 15.80 -15.10
CA GLU A 1016 12.03 14.96 -15.59
C GLU A 1016 12.99 14.64 -14.45
N ARG A 1017 13.37 15.61 -13.61
CA ARG A 1017 14.21 15.38 -12.42
C ARG A 1017 13.59 14.47 -11.35
N VAL A 1018 12.25 14.46 -11.22
CA VAL A 1018 11.54 13.49 -10.34
C VAL A 1018 11.52 12.09 -10.95
N ARG A 1019 11.52 11.97 -12.29
CA ARG A 1019 11.55 10.67 -12.98
C ARG A 1019 12.97 10.12 -13.14
N PHE A 1020 13.98 10.98 -13.16
CA PHE A 1020 15.37 10.58 -13.35
C PHE A 1020 15.85 9.53 -12.33
N PRO A 1021 15.70 9.69 -11.00
CA PRO A 1021 16.16 8.68 -10.05
C PRO A 1021 15.28 7.41 -10.09
N LEU A 1022 14.05 7.51 -10.59
CA LEU A 1022 13.13 6.38 -10.78
C LEU A 1022 13.43 5.56 -12.06
N SER A 1023 14.34 6.03 -12.92
CA SER A 1023 14.62 5.42 -14.24
C SER A 1023 16.11 5.42 -14.63
N ARG A 1024 17.00 5.94 -13.77
CA ARG A 1024 18.41 6.22 -14.04
C ARG A 1024 18.66 6.89 -15.40
N GLY A 1025 17.75 7.76 -15.82
CA GLY A 1025 17.81 8.46 -17.11
C GLY A 1025 17.45 7.63 -18.35
N GLN A 1026 17.16 6.32 -18.24
CA GLN A 1026 16.91 5.44 -19.41
C GLN A 1026 15.61 5.77 -20.18
N ILE A 1027 14.76 6.67 -19.66
CA ILE A 1027 13.55 7.15 -20.34
C ILE A 1027 13.83 8.51 -21.00
N THR A 1028 14.76 8.53 -21.96
CA THR A 1028 15.10 9.71 -22.79
C THR A 1028 14.02 10.01 -23.85
N SER A 1029 12.85 10.44 -23.37
CA SER A 1029 11.68 10.86 -24.16
C SER A 1029 10.96 9.77 -24.98
N THR A 1030 9.63 9.65 -24.81
CA THR A 1030 8.68 9.22 -25.86
C THR A 1030 7.20 9.34 -25.43
N LYS A 1031 6.79 10.54 -24.97
CA LYS A 1031 5.46 11.16 -25.25
C LYS A 1031 5.24 12.46 -24.46
N LYS A 1032 5.31 13.60 -25.15
CA LYS A 1032 4.86 14.93 -24.66
C LYS A 1032 3.34 15.02 -24.40
N SER A 1033 2.57 13.93 -24.59
CA SER A 1033 1.11 13.94 -24.72
C SER A 1033 0.31 13.51 -23.47
N LEU A 1034 0.93 12.92 -22.46
CA LEU A 1034 0.18 12.39 -21.29
C LEU A 1034 -0.25 13.50 -20.32
N ILE A 1035 0.62 14.49 -20.10
CA ILE A 1035 0.38 15.60 -19.17
C ILE A 1035 -0.63 16.59 -19.78
N THR A 1036 -0.38 17.04 -21.01
CA THR A 1036 -1.19 18.03 -21.73
C THR A 1036 -2.63 17.55 -22.00
N LYS A 1037 -2.83 16.29 -22.43
CA LYS A 1037 -4.19 15.73 -22.59
C LYS A 1037 -4.92 15.55 -21.25
N SER A 1038 -4.20 15.43 -20.12
CA SER A 1038 -4.82 15.35 -18.80
C SER A 1038 -5.28 16.73 -18.28
N TYR A 1039 -4.55 17.80 -18.59
CA TYR A 1039 -4.91 19.16 -18.18
C TYR A 1039 -6.26 19.60 -18.75
N PHE A 1040 -6.50 19.37 -20.05
CA PHE A 1040 -7.79 19.70 -20.68
C PHE A 1040 -8.96 18.93 -20.04
N LYS A 1041 -8.73 17.66 -19.66
CA LYS A 1041 -9.74 16.85 -18.95
C LYS A 1041 -10.03 17.38 -17.53
N TYR A 1042 -9.02 17.79 -16.77
CA TYR A 1042 -9.24 18.41 -15.45
C TYR A 1042 -9.86 19.79 -15.55
N PHE A 1043 -9.50 20.60 -16.55
CA PHE A 1043 -10.12 21.89 -16.81
C PHE A 1043 -11.61 21.75 -17.18
N ALA A 1044 -11.96 20.80 -18.05
CA ALA A 1044 -13.35 20.48 -18.36
C ALA A 1044 -14.14 19.98 -17.13
N ILE A 1045 -13.51 19.17 -16.26
CA ILE A 1045 -14.12 18.71 -15.01
C ILE A 1045 -14.34 19.86 -14.01
N ILE A 1046 -13.41 20.83 -13.92
CA ILE A 1046 -13.56 22.02 -13.08
C ILE A 1046 -14.64 22.96 -13.65
N LEU A 1047 -14.68 23.16 -14.97
CA LEU A 1047 -15.75 23.92 -15.63
C LEU A 1047 -17.12 23.25 -15.45
N LEU A 1048 -17.23 21.92 -15.58
CA LEU A 1048 -18.45 21.18 -15.31
C LEU A 1048 -18.90 21.34 -13.86
N MET A 1049 -18.00 21.23 -12.88
CA MET A 1049 -18.34 21.47 -11.47
C MET A 1049 -18.72 22.93 -11.19
N ALA A 1050 -18.05 23.90 -11.81
CA ALA A 1050 -18.41 25.31 -11.68
C ALA A 1050 -19.81 25.59 -12.28
N PHE A 1051 -20.08 25.06 -13.48
CA PHE A 1051 -21.38 25.15 -14.15
C PHE A 1051 -22.49 24.49 -13.34
N TRP A 1052 -22.26 23.28 -12.79
CA TRP A 1052 -23.18 22.61 -11.88
C TRP A 1052 -23.41 23.38 -10.57
N LEU A 1053 -22.39 24.04 -10.02
CA LEU A 1053 -22.54 24.88 -8.83
C LEU A 1053 -23.34 26.16 -9.13
N THR A 1054 -23.15 26.81 -10.29
CA THR A 1054 -23.98 27.96 -10.69
C THR A 1054 -25.41 27.55 -11.01
N GLN A 1055 -25.62 26.37 -11.62
CA GLN A 1055 -26.95 25.78 -11.84
C GLN A 1055 -27.64 25.41 -10.52
N ALA A 1056 -26.90 24.87 -9.55
CA ALA A 1056 -27.43 24.57 -8.22
C ALA A 1056 -27.78 25.85 -7.45
N GLU A 1057 -26.99 26.92 -7.58
CA GLU A 1057 -27.28 28.20 -6.93
C GLU A 1057 -28.48 28.93 -7.56
N THR A 1058 -28.67 28.88 -8.89
CA THR A 1058 -29.92 29.36 -9.52
C THR A 1058 -31.11 28.47 -9.17
N SER A 1059 -30.94 27.15 -9.11
CA SER A 1059 -32.01 26.22 -8.68
C SER A 1059 -32.44 26.46 -7.24
N LEU A 1060 -31.48 26.67 -6.32
CA LEU A 1060 -31.76 27.01 -4.92
C LEU A 1060 -32.45 28.38 -4.80
N LYS A 1061 -32.04 29.39 -5.58
CA LYS A 1061 -32.76 30.68 -5.64
C LYS A 1061 -34.18 30.52 -6.19
N PHE A 1062 -34.41 29.66 -7.18
CA PHE A 1062 -35.74 29.33 -7.69
C PHE A 1062 -36.62 28.65 -6.62
N ILE A 1063 -36.06 27.68 -5.89
CA ILE A 1063 -36.73 26.99 -4.77
C ILE A 1063 -37.05 27.97 -3.63
N PHE A 1064 -36.14 28.86 -3.26
CA PHE A 1064 -36.40 29.88 -2.23
C PHE A 1064 -37.43 30.94 -2.67
N CYS A 1065 -37.52 31.28 -3.96
CA CYS A 1065 -38.62 32.11 -4.47
C CYS A 1065 -39.96 31.35 -4.45
N ALA A 1066 -39.99 30.08 -4.88
CA ALA A 1066 -41.20 29.26 -4.85
C ALA A 1066 -41.72 29.05 -3.41
N LEU A 1067 -40.83 28.81 -2.44
CA LEU A 1067 -41.18 28.70 -1.02
C LEU A 1067 -41.66 30.03 -0.40
N LYS A 1068 -41.36 31.18 -1.02
CA LYS A 1068 -41.87 32.50 -0.60
C LYS A 1068 -43.24 32.86 -1.17
N LEU A 1069 -43.73 32.11 -2.17
CA LEU A 1069 -45.05 32.30 -2.79
C LEU A 1069 -46.15 31.45 -2.12
N ASN A 1070 -45.78 30.52 -1.23
CA ASN A 1070 -46.70 29.71 -0.42
C ASN A 1070 -46.77 30.19 1.04
N SER A 1071 -46.54 31.49 1.29
CA SER A 1071 -46.58 32.07 2.65
C SER A 1071 -47.22 33.47 2.69
N GLN A 1072 -48.29 33.65 1.92
CA GLN A 1072 -49.30 34.71 2.07
C GLN A 1072 -50.69 34.07 1.95
#